data_AF-A0A7Y5KXI3-F1
#
_entry.id   AF-A0A7Y5KXI3-F1
#
_cell.length_a   1.000
_cell.length_b   1.000
_cell.length_c   1.000
_cell.angle_alpha   90.00
_cell.angle_beta   90.00
_cell.angle_gamma   90.00
#
_symmetry.space_group_name_H-M   'P 1'
#
loop_
_entity.id
_entity.type
_entity.pdbx_description
1 polymer ?
#
loop_
_entity_poly.entity_id
_entity_poly.type
_entity_poly.pdbx_seq_one_letter_code
_entity_poly.pdbx_strand_id
1 'polypeptide(L)'
;MRSLKRLLLAHPMWTLARVLTVLALLMVGCGDEDTDPDSFDSQSDAVKKSGITVSGRKVLRNNHRFISRGVIFEGFQFPKDAMEACEPPPGESQDKDFCDRHLLAMDYLLNGDALERAKQNWKANTIRFNVNQALLDPSSALHDKKDGNGKKWGAKYLDLLDHAVQTARAKKLVVIIALFSGRLDRADNVYVDGKSLNELNGDTKMATARTKRAMETLVKRFKDDKEVLLEVFNEPYGNDPIYVNGGTKDGETYVGMKQIVNAARAEGLKTPIIVQGNGAYITDYLIDNIGDDNIIYSSHWFLKDGDPDGGHALFNQAFGNAAERVPVIITAWDATPKIVEGKNGKPDQNTWCKKDPRGIKLPKIFLKYVRNRNLGLTGFAFDVPGSVTKDFRTLQDQPTILGATCADGGHAGKLVKSLFENYASRGDDNATEKAVEGPDDDGDTLDDTDDPDDLGLPGGPTYDSDNDVWRAHFGVSTFQKLSPSDPESMRLNPLVFDHKFYLQRYPDLAAAAEQSSMTKRDFAEQHWKEHGIQEGRMGSPTWDPIYYAAAHPDVAAAFGTSYYSMLNHFLNGGRQAGYRASAAFDAAYYYNRYGDLQAAIGWDPAALLDHFVLYGLNEGRQASAELAPAWYLGTSPGLAESLEPANYHGAIIHFFRDGQPAGWPGSHP
;
A
#
# COMPACT_ATOMS: atom_id res chain seq x y z
N MET A 1 48.12 -44.99 -46.57
CA MET A 1 48.16 -46.46 -46.30
C MET A 1 46.75 -46.96 -46.00
N ARG A 2 46.48 -48.22 -46.34
CA ARG A 2 45.54 -49.23 -45.74
C ARG A 2 44.80 -48.82 -44.46
N SER A 3 43.56 -49.23 -44.13
CA SER A 3 42.48 -50.02 -44.78
C SER A 3 41.23 -49.93 -43.85
N LEU A 4 39.93 -49.88 -44.23
CA LEU A 4 39.09 -50.50 -45.28
C LEU A 4 38.57 -51.93 -44.92
N LYS A 5 37.21 -52.04 -44.81
CA LYS A 5 36.31 -53.22 -44.60
C LYS A 5 35.70 -53.33 -43.19
N ARG A 6 34.52 -53.95 -42.95
CA ARG A 6 33.20 -54.11 -43.65
C ARG A 6 32.43 -55.27 -42.97
N LEU A 7 31.11 -55.14 -42.74
CA LEU A 7 30.03 -56.15 -42.84
C LEU A 7 28.71 -55.34 -42.66
N LEU A 8 27.64 -55.38 -43.49
CA LEU A 8 26.79 -56.46 -44.04
C LEU A 8 25.85 -57.07 -42.95
N LEU A 9 24.51 -57.13 -43.07
CA LEU A 9 23.48 -56.70 -44.07
C LEU A 9 22.28 -56.04 -43.30
N ALA A 10 21.15 -55.53 -43.85
CA ALA A 10 20.49 -55.66 -45.17
C ALA A 10 19.72 -54.37 -45.61
N HIS A 11 18.78 -54.49 -46.56
CA HIS A 11 18.18 -53.43 -47.41
C HIS A 11 16.92 -53.98 -48.14
N PRO A 12 16.10 -53.22 -48.95
CA PRO A 12 16.02 -51.76 -49.19
C PRO A 12 14.58 -51.15 -49.39
N MET A 13 14.50 -49.81 -49.64
CA MET A 13 13.54 -49.06 -50.54
C MET A 13 12.00 -49.20 -50.34
N TRP A 14 11.08 -48.42 -50.96
CA TRP A 14 11.06 -47.12 -51.70
C TRP A 14 10.29 -46.08 -50.83
N THR A 15 10.24 -44.74 -50.96
CA THR A 15 10.51 -43.65 -51.96
C THR A 15 9.37 -43.21 -52.91
N LEU A 16 8.97 -41.92 -52.73
CA LEU A 16 8.19 -40.99 -53.58
C LEU A 16 6.64 -40.98 -53.54
N ALA A 17 6.09 -39.78 -53.78
CA ALA A 17 4.67 -39.42 -53.74
C ALA A 17 4.21 -38.78 -55.07
N ARG A 18 2.89 -38.69 -55.30
CA ARG A 18 2.28 -37.71 -56.24
C ARG A 18 0.78 -37.47 -55.97
N VAL A 19 0.28 -36.38 -56.55
CA VAL A 19 -1.05 -35.78 -56.35
C VAL A 19 -2.02 -36.19 -57.46
N LEU A 20 -3.31 -36.35 -57.15
CA LEU A 20 -4.45 -35.95 -58.00
C LEU A 20 -5.79 -36.00 -57.21
N THR A 21 -6.83 -35.35 -57.75
CA THR A 21 -8.09 -34.99 -57.08
C THR A 21 -9.28 -35.14 -58.07
N VAL A 22 -10.53 -35.01 -57.58
CA VAL A 22 -11.75 -34.46 -58.28
C VAL A 22 -12.95 -35.43 -58.55
N LEU A 23 -14.16 -34.96 -58.13
CA LEU A 23 -15.56 -35.35 -58.46
C LEU A 23 -16.10 -36.78 -58.11
N ALA A 24 -17.42 -37.06 -57.99
CA ALA A 24 -18.58 -36.36 -57.37
C ALA A 24 -19.92 -37.14 -57.60
N LEU A 25 -21.04 -36.59 -57.08
CA LEU A 25 -22.47 -37.00 -57.19
C LEU A 25 -22.85 -38.24 -56.34
N LEU A 26 -23.86 -38.22 -55.44
CA LEU A 26 -25.24 -37.66 -55.38
C LEU A 26 -26.33 -38.63 -55.86
N MET A 27 -27.24 -39.02 -54.96
CA MET A 27 -28.69 -39.10 -55.21
C MET A 27 -29.49 -38.99 -53.90
N VAL A 28 -30.75 -38.56 -54.03
CA VAL A 28 -31.62 -37.99 -52.99
C VAL A 28 -32.53 -39.03 -52.31
N GLY A 29 -32.89 -38.78 -51.05
CA GLY A 29 -34.08 -39.36 -50.39
C GLY A 29 -34.54 -38.47 -49.24
N CYS A 30 -35.81 -38.08 -49.20
CA CYS A 30 -36.38 -37.18 -48.17
C CYS A 30 -37.05 -37.95 -47.03
N GLY A 31 -37.11 -37.32 -45.85
CA GLY A 31 -37.89 -37.72 -44.69
C GLY A 31 -37.64 -36.76 -43.54
N ASP A 32 -38.69 -36.11 -43.04
CA ASP A 32 -38.62 -35.04 -42.04
C ASP A 32 -38.61 -35.58 -40.59
N GLU A 33 -37.91 -34.88 -39.69
CA GLU A 33 -38.38 -34.34 -38.38
C GLU A 33 -37.21 -34.06 -37.41
N ASP A 34 -37.44 -33.19 -36.44
CA ASP A 34 -36.41 -32.51 -35.65
C ASP A 34 -35.52 -33.41 -34.77
N THR A 35 -34.20 -33.17 -34.78
CA THR A 35 -33.45 -32.79 -33.56
C THR A 35 -32.04 -32.27 -33.88
N ASP A 36 -31.59 -31.30 -33.08
CA ASP A 36 -30.34 -30.55 -33.20
C ASP A 36 -29.10 -31.35 -32.68
N PRO A 37 -28.02 -31.46 -33.48
CA PRO A 37 -26.74 -32.00 -33.03
C PRO A 37 -25.54 -31.08 -33.37
N ASP A 38 -25.59 -29.77 -33.08
CA ASP A 38 -24.48 -28.84 -33.33
C ASP A 38 -23.28 -29.06 -32.39
N SER A 39 -22.58 -30.18 -32.57
CA SER A 39 -21.43 -30.61 -31.78
C SER A 39 -20.10 -30.23 -32.44
N PHE A 40 -19.39 -29.28 -31.84
CA PHE A 40 -17.96 -29.01 -32.05
C PHE A 40 -17.49 -28.72 -33.49
N ASP A 41 -17.59 -27.45 -33.92
CA ASP A 41 -16.35 -26.72 -34.24
C ASP A 41 -16.44 -25.24 -33.86
N SER A 42 -15.46 -24.78 -33.07
CA SER A 42 -14.99 -23.40 -33.03
C SER A 42 -13.82 -23.27 -32.04
N GLN A 43 -12.66 -23.85 -32.40
CA GLN A 43 -11.40 -23.23 -31.98
C GLN A 43 -11.21 -21.92 -32.78
N SER A 44 -12.04 -20.92 -32.47
CA SER A 44 -11.87 -19.58 -33.02
C SER A 44 -10.54 -19.00 -32.50
N ASP A 45 -9.72 -18.47 -33.40
CA ASP A 45 -8.43 -17.88 -33.07
C ASP A 45 -8.61 -16.74 -32.04
N ALA A 46 -8.35 -17.05 -30.78
CA ALA A 46 -8.35 -16.09 -29.69
C ALA A 46 -7.14 -15.15 -29.86
N VAL A 47 -7.29 -14.17 -30.74
CA VAL A 47 -6.29 -13.11 -31.00
C VAL A 47 -5.94 -12.46 -29.67
N LYS A 48 -4.74 -12.78 -29.16
CA LYS A 48 -4.22 -12.24 -27.91
C LYS A 48 -4.04 -10.73 -28.06
N LYS A 49 -5.05 -9.96 -27.64
CA LYS A 49 -4.98 -8.50 -27.53
C LYS A 49 -3.85 -8.17 -26.55
N SER A 50 -2.71 -7.72 -27.07
CA SER A 50 -1.58 -7.34 -26.22
C SER A 50 -1.76 -5.94 -25.65
N GLY A 51 -1.29 -5.74 -24.41
CA GLY A 51 -1.38 -4.47 -23.68
C GLY A 51 -2.66 -4.28 -22.86
N ILE A 52 -2.95 -3.02 -22.51
CA ILE A 52 -4.10 -2.63 -21.68
C ILE A 52 -5.34 -2.39 -22.55
N THR A 53 -6.48 -2.88 -22.08
CA THR A 53 -7.82 -2.70 -22.69
C THR A 53 -8.88 -2.61 -21.59
N VAL A 54 -10.12 -2.26 -21.95
CA VAL A 54 -11.28 -2.33 -21.05
C VAL A 54 -12.34 -3.30 -21.59
N SER A 55 -13.16 -3.86 -20.69
CA SER A 55 -14.29 -4.74 -21.02
C SER A 55 -15.37 -4.66 -19.93
N GLY A 56 -16.52 -4.06 -20.23
CA GLY A 56 -17.50 -3.68 -19.21
C GLY A 56 -16.84 -2.81 -18.14
N ARG A 57 -17.10 -3.09 -16.85
CA ARG A 57 -16.44 -2.41 -15.71
C ARG A 57 -14.98 -2.83 -15.43
N LYS A 58 -14.37 -3.71 -16.25
CA LYS A 58 -13.05 -4.30 -15.96
C LYS A 58 -11.95 -3.64 -16.80
N VAL A 59 -10.84 -3.26 -16.16
CA VAL A 59 -9.55 -3.02 -16.84
C VAL A 59 -8.82 -4.35 -17.01
N LEU A 60 -8.26 -4.58 -18.20
CA LEU A 60 -7.59 -5.83 -18.58
C LEU A 60 -6.17 -5.57 -19.08
N ARG A 61 -5.24 -6.49 -18.81
CA ARG A 61 -3.88 -6.53 -19.36
C ARG A 61 -3.66 -7.87 -20.06
N ASN A 62 -3.42 -7.85 -21.36
CA ASN A 62 -3.27 -9.06 -22.19
C ASN A 62 -4.47 -10.04 -22.07
N ASN A 63 -5.70 -9.51 -22.03
CA ASN A 63 -6.98 -10.18 -21.71
C ASN A 63 -7.14 -10.71 -20.26
N HIS A 64 -6.12 -10.70 -19.40
CA HIS A 64 -6.27 -10.98 -17.98
C HIS A 64 -6.83 -9.76 -17.23
N ARG A 65 -7.40 -9.94 -16.03
CA ARG A 65 -7.75 -8.80 -15.14
C ARG A 65 -6.50 -7.94 -14.90
N PHE A 66 -6.68 -6.64 -14.72
CA PHE A 66 -5.59 -5.76 -14.30
C PHE A 66 -6.05 -4.77 -13.24
N ILE A 67 -5.55 -4.97 -12.02
CA ILE A 67 -5.71 -4.02 -10.91
C ILE A 67 -4.40 -3.23 -10.79
N SER A 68 -4.45 -1.92 -11.01
CA SER A 68 -3.26 -1.07 -10.94
C SER A 68 -2.85 -0.84 -9.49
N ARG A 69 -1.58 -1.13 -9.19
CA ARG A 69 -0.85 -0.76 -7.98
C ARG A 69 0.16 0.29 -8.39
N GLY A 70 -0.28 1.53 -8.32
CA GLY A 70 0.40 2.69 -8.86
C GLY A 70 1.22 3.44 -7.80
N VAL A 71 2.32 4.04 -8.24
CA VAL A 71 3.02 5.08 -7.46
C VAL A 71 3.29 6.30 -8.34
N ILE A 72 3.09 7.50 -7.78
CA ILE A 72 3.25 8.78 -8.50
C ILE A 72 4.69 9.28 -8.38
N PHE A 73 5.20 9.91 -9.44
CA PHE A 73 6.33 10.82 -9.38
C PHE A 73 5.89 12.22 -9.82
N GLU A 74 6.13 13.20 -8.97
CA GLU A 74 5.90 14.63 -9.22
C GLU A 74 7.07 15.32 -9.91
N GLY A 75 8.28 14.74 -9.91
CA GLY A 75 9.51 15.37 -10.42
C GLY A 75 9.41 15.97 -11.84
N PHE A 76 8.53 15.46 -12.71
CA PHE A 76 8.36 15.96 -14.08
C PHE A 76 7.48 17.22 -14.23
N GLN A 77 6.90 17.76 -13.16
CA GLN A 77 6.03 18.94 -13.24
C GLN A 77 6.75 20.22 -13.70
N PHE A 78 8.10 20.24 -13.69
CA PHE A 78 8.91 21.43 -13.96
C PHE A 78 10.03 21.14 -14.98
N PRO A 79 10.50 22.14 -15.75
CA PRO A 79 11.59 21.93 -16.70
C PRO A 79 12.91 21.62 -15.97
N LYS A 80 13.59 20.53 -16.34
CA LYS A 80 14.89 20.16 -15.74
C LYS A 80 15.91 21.30 -15.84
N ASP A 81 16.05 21.90 -17.02
CA ASP A 81 16.86 23.11 -17.28
C ASP A 81 16.54 24.28 -16.31
N ALA A 82 15.30 24.42 -15.86
CA ALA A 82 14.90 25.47 -14.93
C ALA A 82 15.26 25.15 -13.48
N MET A 83 15.10 23.88 -13.07
CA MET A 83 15.50 23.41 -11.73
C MET A 83 17.03 23.37 -11.59
N GLU A 84 17.78 23.11 -12.67
CA GLU A 84 19.25 23.16 -12.70
C GLU A 84 19.79 24.60 -12.62
N ALA A 85 19.12 25.56 -13.25
CA ALA A 85 19.54 26.96 -13.25
C ALA A 85 19.13 27.72 -11.98
N CYS A 86 17.91 27.46 -11.49
CA CYS A 86 17.27 27.93 -10.25
C CYS A 86 17.97 29.09 -9.50
N GLU A 87 17.85 30.30 -10.04
CA GLU A 87 18.22 31.54 -9.36
C GLU A 87 17.01 32.07 -8.57
N PRO A 88 17.01 32.04 -7.22
CA PRO A 88 15.88 32.54 -6.44
C PRO A 88 15.68 34.06 -6.59
N PRO A 89 14.44 34.57 -6.45
CA PRO A 89 14.19 36.00 -6.27
C PRO A 89 15.05 36.59 -5.14
N PRO A 90 15.60 37.83 -5.29
CA PRO A 90 16.49 38.42 -4.27
C PRO A 90 15.86 38.55 -2.88
N GLY A 91 16.19 37.60 -2.00
CA GLY A 91 15.69 37.53 -0.62
C GLY A 91 15.11 36.16 -0.23
N GLU A 92 14.83 35.27 -1.19
CA GLU A 92 14.08 34.03 -0.93
C GLU A 92 14.93 32.75 -1.06
N SER A 93 15.35 32.16 0.05
CA SER A 93 16.15 30.92 0.02
C SER A 93 15.37 29.64 -0.29
N GLN A 94 14.03 29.69 -0.34
CA GLN A 94 13.17 28.49 -0.39
C GLN A 94 13.14 27.81 -1.77
N ASP A 95 13.32 28.57 -2.85
CA ASP A 95 13.30 28.02 -4.21
C ASP A 95 14.46 27.06 -4.50
N LYS A 96 15.64 27.28 -3.92
CA LYS A 96 16.80 26.43 -4.18
C LYS A 96 16.58 25.00 -3.68
N ASP A 97 16.02 24.86 -2.48
CA ASP A 97 15.66 23.57 -1.87
C ASP A 97 14.47 22.91 -2.62
N PHE A 98 13.47 23.70 -3.05
CA PHE A 98 12.41 23.21 -3.94
C PHE A 98 12.97 22.63 -5.24
N CYS A 99 13.89 23.33 -5.91
CA CYS A 99 14.55 22.89 -7.14
C CYS A 99 15.41 21.63 -6.93
N ASP A 100 16.22 21.60 -5.87
CA ASP A 100 17.09 20.45 -5.55
C ASP A 100 16.28 19.18 -5.31
N ARG A 101 15.13 19.27 -4.62
CA ARG A 101 14.23 18.13 -4.43
C ARG A 101 13.64 17.59 -5.73
N HIS A 102 13.28 18.45 -6.70
CA HIS A 102 12.82 17.99 -8.01
C HIS A 102 13.92 17.28 -8.81
N LEU A 103 15.16 17.78 -8.73
CA LEU A 103 16.30 17.13 -9.36
C LEU A 103 16.60 15.77 -8.71
N LEU A 104 16.54 15.68 -7.38
CA LEU A 104 16.67 14.41 -6.65
C LEU A 104 15.56 13.41 -6.99
N ALA A 105 14.31 13.88 -7.18
CA ALA A 105 13.19 13.06 -7.62
C ALA A 105 13.39 12.49 -9.03
N MET A 106 13.82 13.33 -9.98
CA MET A 106 14.19 12.88 -11.33
C MET A 106 15.36 11.89 -11.29
N ASP A 107 16.39 12.14 -10.48
CA ASP A 107 17.59 11.30 -10.38
C ASP A 107 17.30 9.94 -9.75
N TYR A 108 16.56 9.90 -8.63
CA TYR A 108 16.12 8.67 -7.95
C TYR A 108 15.33 7.74 -8.88
N LEU A 109 14.51 8.32 -9.77
CA LEU A 109 13.74 7.60 -10.78
C LEU A 109 14.58 7.10 -11.96
N LEU A 110 15.46 7.94 -12.51
CA LEU A 110 16.14 7.70 -13.80
C LEU A 110 17.50 7.00 -13.65
N ASN A 111 18.23 7.31 -12.57
CA ASN A 111 19.59 6.86 -12.31
C ASN A 111 19.69 6.03 -11.00
N GLY A 112 18.76 6.25 -10.06
CA GLY A 112 18.63 5.51 -8.81
C GLY A 112 17.87 4.18 -8.94
N ASP A 113 17.43 3.63 -7.81
CA ASP A 113 16.78 2.32 -7.72
C ASP A 113 15.25 2.39 -7.52
N ALA A 114 14.62 3.55 -7.72
CA ALA A 114 13.20 3.76 -7.40
C ALA A 114 12.26 2.74 -8.05
N LEU A 115 12.47 2.42 -9.33
CA LEU A 115 11.62 1.47 -10.07
C LEU A 115 11.80 0.03 -9.60
N GLU A 116 12.99 -0.33 -9.09
CA GLU A 116 13.18 -1.62 -8.41
C GLU A 116 12.55 -1.60 -7.02
N ARG A 117 12.69 -0.51 -6.24
CA ARG A 117 12.01 -0.39 -4.93
C ARG A 117 10.49 -0.44 -5.06
N ALA A 118 9.90 0.27 -6.02
CA ALA A 118 8.47 0.26 -6.29
C ALA A 118 7.99 -1.16 -6.61
N LYS A 119 8.72 -1.89 -7.45
CA LYS A 119 8.33 -3.26 -7.84
C LYS A 119 8.60 -4.30 -6.75
N GLN A 120 9.77 -4.29 -6.12
CA GLN A 120 10.22 -5.33 -5.19
C GLN A 120 9.67 -5.10 -3.78
N ASN A 121 9.77 -3.87 -3.27
CA ASN A 121 9.43 -3.53 -1.88
C ASN A 121 7.98 -3.10 -1.69
N TRP A 122 7.31 -2.66 -2.77
CA TRP A 122 5.94 -2.14 -2.77
C TRP A 122 4.97 -2.90 -3.69
N LYS A 123 5.46 -3.87 -4.48
CA LYS A 123 4.68 -4.67 -5.45
C LYS A 123 3.92 -3.84 -6.49
N ALA A 124 4.38 -2.62 -6.77
CA ALA A 124 3.79 -1.78 -7.80
C ALA A 124 3.90 -2.45 -9.18
N ASN A 125 2.80 -2.44 -9.94
CA ASN A 125 2.75 -2.86 -11.35
C ASN A 125 2.54 -1.67 -12.30
N THR A 126 2.25 -0.48 -11.76
CA THR A 126 2.04 0.79 -12.49
C THR A 126 2.91 1.90 -11.90
N ILE A 127 3.37 2.81 -12.75
CA ILE A 127 3.98 4.10 -12.38
C ILE A 127 3.16 5.24 -13.00
N ARG A 128 2.96 6.35 -12.30
CA ARG A 128 2.29 7.55 -12.80
C ARG A 128 3.23 8.75 -12.80
N PHE A 129 3.31 9.46 -13.91
CA PHE A 129 4.12 10.68 -14.06
C PHE A 129 3.19 11.90 -14.16
N ASN A 130 3.34 12.87 -13.26
CA ASN A 130 2.69 14.18 -13.36
C ASN A 130 3.53 15.05 -14.30
N VAL A 131 3.04 15.32 -15.53
CA VAL A 131 3.80 16.01 -16.57
C VAL A 131 3.27 17.40 -16.90
N ASN A 132 4.20 18.30 -17.24
CA ASN A 132 3.97 19.71 -17.51
C ASN A 132 3.32 19.93 -18.89
N GLN A 133 2.17 20.60 -18.93
CA GLN A 133 1.43 20.93 -20.15
C GLN A 133 2.14 21.99 -21.01
N ALA A 134 2.83 22.96 -20.40
CA ALA A 134 3.49 24.04 -21.15
C ALA A 134 4.69 23.53 -21.97
N LEU A 135 5.45 22.57 -21.45
CA LEU A 135 6.54 21.91 -22.18
C LEU A 135 6.05 20.96 -23.28
N LEU A 136 4.77 20.56 -23.26
CA LEU A 136 4.16 19.65 -24.24
C LEU A 136 3.30 20.39 -25.29
N ASP A 137 2.90 21.63 -25.04
CA ASP A 137 2.13 22.48 -25.96
C ASP A 137 3.04 23.17 -26.99
N PRO A 138 2.98 22.83 -28.29
CA PRO A 138 3.83 23.46 -29.32
C PRO A 138 3.54 24.95 -29.56
N SER A 139 2.51 25.51 -28.92
CA SER A 139 2.21 26.95 -28.93
C SER A 139 2.72 27.71 -27.68
N SER A 140 3.36 27.03 -26.73
CA SER A 140 3.96 27.66 -25.54
C SER A 140 5.36 28.20 -25.83
N ALA A 141 5.69 29.39 -25.34
CA ALA A 141 7.05 29.88 -25.36
C ALA A 141 8.00 29.09 -24.42
N LEU A 142 7.49 28.30 -23.46
CA LEU A 142 8.32 27.37 -22.68
C LEU A 142 8.70 26.13 -23.49
N HIS A 143 7.80 25.58 -24.32
CA HIS A 143 8.16 24.53 -25.29
C HIS A 143 9.23 25.02 -26.27
N ASP A 144 9.08 26.25 -26.77
CA ASP A 144 9.94 26.83 -27.80
C ASP A 144 11.23 27.50 -27.30
N LYS A 145 11.37 27.74 -25.99
CA LYS A 145 12.60 28.21 -25.35
C LYS A 145 13.75 27.26 -25.66
N LYS A 146 14.96 27.80 -25.80
CA LYS A 146 16.16 27.04 -26.15
C LYS A 146 17.17 27.01 -25.01
N ASP A 147 17.91 25.92 -24.91
CA ASP A 147 19.12 25.84 -24.09
C ASP A 147 20.34 26.48 -24.78
N GLY A 148 21.49 26.48 -24.11
CA GLY A 148 22.75 27.04 -24.65
C GLY A 148 23.28 26.33 -25.90
N ASN A 149 22.78 25.13 -26.23
CA ASN A 149 23.09 24.39 -27.45
C ASN A 149 22.04 24.64 -28.57
N GLY A 150 21.06 25.51 -28.32
CA GLY A 150 20.00 25.85 -29.27
C GLY A 150 18.85 24.84 -29.34
N LYS A 151 18.82 23.81 -28.47
CA LYS A 151 17.79 22.77 -28.48
C LYS A 151 16.55 23.24 -27.73
N LYS A 152 15.37 23.02 -28.32
CA LYS A 152 14.07 23.38 -27.70
C LYS A 152 13.82 22.60 -26.41
N TRP A 153 13.36 23.30 -25.38
CA TRP A 153 13.00 22.76 -24.07
C TRP A 153 11.90 21.69 -24.18
N GLY A 154 10.86 21.89 -24.98
CA GLY A 154 9.83 20.88 -25.22
C GLY A 154 10.36 19.60 -25.88
N ALA A 155 11.35 19.73 -26.77
CA ALA A 155 12.01 18.56 -27.37
C ALA A 155 12.89 17.81 -26.36
N LYS A 156 13.64 18.53 -25.50
CA LYS A 156 14.37 17.92 -24.37
C LYS A 156 13.44 17.22 -23.38
N TYR A 157 12.26 17.79 -23.16
CA TYR A 157 11.26 17.25 -22.26
C TYR A 157 10.63 15.96 -22.82
N LEU A 158 10.35 15.89 -24.12
CA LEU A 158 9.93 14.65 -24.76
C LEU A 158 11.00 13.54 -24.65
N ASP A 159 12.27 13.84 -24.94
CA ASP A 159 13.37 12.87 -24.77
C ASP A 159 13.51 12.39 -23.31
N LEU A 160 13.23 13.27 -22.34
CA LEU A 160 13.24 12.96 -20.90
C LEU A 160 12.08 12.01 -20.52
N LEU A 161 10.87 12.28 -21.02
CA LEU A 161 9.72 11.39 -20.83
C LEU A 161 9.93 10.04 -21.54
N ASP A 162 10.54 10.04 -22.73
CA ASP A 162 10.90 8.82 -23.45
C ASP A 162 11.85 7.93 -22.64
N HIS A 163 12.88 8.52 -22.02
CA HIS A 163 13.78 7.80 -21.14
C HIS A 163 13.06 7.27 -19.89
N ALA A 164 12.24 8.11 -19.23
CA ALA A 164 11.46 7.72 -18.05
C ALA A 164 10.50 6.55 -18.34
N VAL A 165 9.77 6.63 -19.47
CA VAL A 165 8.91 5.56 -19.98
C VAL A 165 9.75 4.32 -20.25
N GLN A 166 10.79 4.39 -21.10
CA GLN A 166 11.60 3.22 -21.46
C GLN A 166 12.18 2.49 -20.24
N THR A 167 12.67 3.22 -19.24
CA THR A 167 13.20 2.62 -18.00
C THR A 167 12.11 1.95 -17.16
N ALA A 168 10.91 2.52 -17.03
CA ALA A 168 9.77 1.87 -16.36
C ALA A 168 9.25 0.64 -17.15
N ARG A 169 9.14 0.76 -18.48
CA ARG A 169 8.73 -0.30 -19.40
C ARG A 169 9.72 -1.47 -19.39
N ALA A 170 11.02 -1.22 -19.27
CA ALA A 170 12.05 -2.24 -19.10
C ALA A 170 11.88 -3.06 -17.80
N LYS A 171 11.30 -2.47 -16.73
CA LYS A 171 10.91 -3.20 -15.51
C LYS A 171 9.56 -3.94 -15.65
N LYS A 172 8.93 -3.90 -16.82
CA LYS A 172 7.57 -4.42 -17.16
C LYS A 172 6.41 -3.70 -16.47
N LEU A 173 6.63 -2.46 -16.03
CA LEU A 173 5.61 -1.64 -15.39
C LEU A 173 4.70 -1.00 -16.45
N VAL A 174 3.42 -0.86 -16.14
CA VAL A 174 2.47 -0.01 -16.89
C VAL A 174 2.78 1.44 -16.55
N VAL A 175 2.65 2.37 -17.50
CA VAL A 175 2.90 3.80 -17.26
C VAL A 175 1.61 4.59 -17.47
N ILE A 176 1.28 5.46 -16.53
CA ILE A 176 0.27 6.52 -16.68
C ILE A 176 1.02 7.84 -16.87
N ILE A 177 0.74 8.56 -17.96
CA ILE A 177 1.25 9.92 -18.17
C ILE A 177 0.07 10.88 -17.98
N ALA A 178 0.11 11.70 -16.92
CA ALA A 178 -0.99 12.56 -16.52
C ALA A 178 -0.64 14.04 -16.70
N LEU A 179 -1.45 14.77 -17.48
CA LEU A 179 -1.28 16.22 -17.64
C LEU A 179 -1.60 16.94 -16.32
N PHE A 180 -0.56 17.47 -15.65
CA PHE A 180 -0.68 18.23 -14.41
C PHE A 180 -0.97 19.71 -14.70
N SER A 181 -1.53 20.45 -13.73
CA SER A 181 -2.07 21.81 -13.96
C SER A 181 -1.77 22.82 -12.83
N GLY A 182 -0.49 23.08 -12.57
CA GLY A 182 -0.05 24.18 -11.70
C GLY A 182 -0.29 25.58 -12.31
N ARG A 183 0.37 26.61 -11.74
CA ARG A 183 0.43 27.94 -12.38
C ARG A 183 1.47 27.96 -13.51
N LEU A 184 2.55 27.17 -13.40
CA LEU A 184 3.56 27.05 -14.46
C LEU A 184 3.10 26.29 -15.72
N ASP A 185 1.97 25.59 -15.66
CA ASP A 185 1.31 25.07 -16.85
C ASP A 185 0.52 26.15 -17.62
N ARG A 186 0.09 27.22 -16.92
CA ARG A 186 -0.70 28.32 -17.47
C ARG A 186 0.13 29.53 -17.92
N ALA A 187 1.32 29.72 -17.34
CA ALA A 187 2.25 30.76 -17.74
C ALA A 187 3.29 30.24 -18.74
N ASP A 188 3.82 31.15 -19.57
CA ASP A 188 4.96 30.87 -20.48
C ASP A 188 6.29 31.38 -19.91
N ASN A 189 6.40 31.45 -18.57
CA ASN A 189 7.61 31.84 -17.85
C ASN A 189 7.74 31.03 -16.55
N VAL A 190 8.98 30.74 -16.14
CA VAL A 190 9.34 29.95 -14.93
C VAL A 190 9.10 30.73 -13.63
N TYR A 191 9.15 32.06 -13.66
CA TYR A 191 8.83 32.91 -12.52
C TYR A 191 7.64 33.81 -12.89
N VAL A 192 6.59 33.80 -12.06
CA VAL A 192 5.31 34.45 -12.36
C VAL A 192 4.96 35.43 -11.25
N ASP A 193 4.69 36.68 -11.60
CA ASP A 193 4.38 37.80 -10.68
C ASP A 193 5.40 38.03 -9.56
N GLY A 194 6.65 37.59 -9.75
CA GLY A 194 7.71 37.68 -8.72
C GLY A 194 7.56 36.69 -7.55
N LYS A 195 6.68 35.69 -7.67
CA LYS A 195 6.44 34.65 -6.67
C LYS A 195 7.51 33.56 -6.73
N SER A 196 7.79 32.95 -5.58
CA SER A 196 8.63 31.76 -5.46
C SER A 196 8.04 30.58 -6.25
N LEU A 197 8.87 29.69 -6.78
CA LEU A 197 8.46 28.45 -7.46
C LEU A 197 7.54 27.59 -6.59
N ASN A 198 7.81 27.55 -5.29
CA ASN A 198 7.00 26.82 -4.31
C ASN A 198 5.56 27.38 -4.17
N GLU A 199 5.37 28.68 -4.46
CA GLU A 199 4.05 29.33 -4.49
C GLU A 199 3.34 29.20 -5.84
N LEU A 200 3.89 28.48 -6.82
CA LEU A 200 3.29 28.33 -8.16
C LEU A 200 2.31 27.14 -8.28
N ASN A 201 1.89 26.55 -7.17
CA ASN A 201 0.65 25.78 -7.10
C ASN A 201 -0.56 26.72 -6.88
N GLY A 202 -1.65 26.49 -7.61
CA GLY A 202 -2.87 27.29 -7.49
C GLY A 202 -4.00 26.70 -8.31
N ASP A 203 -5.23 27.01 -7.92
CA ASP A 203 -6.47 26.30 -8.24
C ASP A 203 -6.51 25.74 -9.67
N THR A 204 -6.69 24.43 -9.76
CA THR A 204 -6.90 23.72 -11.02
C THR A 204 -8.25 24.13 -11.62
N LYS A 205 -8.23 24.56 -12.88
CA LYS A 205 -9.44 24.88 -13.65
C LYS A 205 -9.73 23.73 -14.63
N MET A 206 -10.87 23.75 -15.31
CA MET A 206 -11.12 22.83 -16.43
C MET A 206 -10.06 22.98 -17.54
N ALA A 207 -9.91 21.95 -18.37
CA ALA A 207 -8.94 21.92 -19.46
C ALA A 207 -9.14 23.03 -20.50
N THR A 208 -8.07 23.35 -21.23
CA THR A 208 -8.03 24.46 -22.20
C THR A 208 -7.45 24.01 -23.56
N ALA A 209 -7.36 24.94 -24.52
CA ALA A 209 -6.70 24.66 -25.80
C ALA A 209 -5.23 24.24 -25.65
N ARG A 210 -4.54 24.65 -24.57
CA ARG A 210 -3.20 24.16 -24.20
C ARG A 210 -3.22 22.68 -23.87
N THR A 211 -4.13 22.25 -23.01
CA THR A 211 -4.33 20.85 -22.63
C THR A 211 -4.56 19.96 -23.85
N LYS A 212 -5.43 20.40 -24.78
CA LYS A 212 -5.71 19.65 -26.01
C LYS A 212 -4.45 19.42 -26.84
N ARG A 213 -3.64 20.46 -27.04
CA ARG A 213 -2.38 20.36 -27.81
C ARG A 213 -1.31 19.54 -27.09
N ALA A 214 -1.17 19.68 -25.77
CA ALA A 214 -0.29 18.85 -24.96
C ALA A 214 -0.67 17.36 -25.03
N MET A 215 -1.97 17.03 -25.01
CA MET A 215 -2.46 15.67 -25.18
C MET A 215 -2.23 15.15 -26.60
N GLU A 216 -2.45 15.97 -27.64
CA GLU A 216 -2.10 15.61 -29.04
C GLU A 216 -0.60 15.30 -29.20
N THR A 217 0.28 16.04 -28.53
CA THR A 217 1.73 15.76 -28.47
C THR A 217 2.01 14.40 -27.82
N LEU A 218 1.42 14.11 -26.65
CA LEU A 218 1.59 12.82 -25.97
C LEU A 218 1.04 11.64 -26.79
N VAL A 219 -0.13 11.79 -27.41
CA VAL A 219 -0.72 10.77 -28.29
C VAL A 219 0.20 10.49 -29.48
N LYS A 220 0.72 11.54 -30.14
CA LYS A 220 1.70 11.38 -31.23
C LYS A 220 2.97 10.67 -30.79
N ARG A 221 3.37 10.81 -29.52
CA ARG A 221 4.59 10.20 -28.98
C ARG A 221 4.41 8.75 -28.52
N PHE A 222 3.26 8.39 -27.96
CA PHE A 222 3.08 7.15 -27.19
C PHE A 222 1.94 6.21 -27.63
N LYS A 223 1.10 6.57 -28.61
CA LYS A 223 -0.09 5.79 -29.01
C LYS A 223 0.14 4.32 -29.39
N ASP A 224 1.38 3.96 -29.72
CA ASP A 224 1.77 2.62 -30.15
C ASP A 224 2.32 1.73 -29.01
N ASP A 225 2.70 2.28 -27.84
CA ASP A 225 3.00 1.46 -26.65
C ASP A 225 1.70 1.12 -25.92
N LYS A 226 1.31 -0.16 -26.03
CA LYS A 226 0.04 -0.65 -25.52
C LYS A 226 -0.04 -0.78 -24.00
N GLU A 227 1.04 -0.48 -23.26
CA GLU A 227 1.00 -0.37 -21.79
C GLU A 227 1.42 1.03 -21.30
N VAL A 228 1.31 2.04 -22.17
CA VAL A 228 1.22 3.45 -21.77
C VAL A 228 -0.24 3.90 -21.84
N LEU A 229 -0.73 4.42 -20.73
CA LEU A 229 -2.03 5.08 -20.58
C LEU A 229 -1.81 6.58 -20.47
N LEU A 230 -2.70 7.36 -21.07
CA LEU A 230 -2.68 8.82 -20.99
C LEU A 230 -3.87 9.27 -20.13
N GLU A 231 -3.62 10.14 -19.15
CA GLU A 231 -4.67 10.74 -18.32
C GLU A 231 -4.88 12.21 -18.74
N VAL A 232 -6.12 12.53 -19.13
CA VAL A 232 -6.47 13.75 -19.87
C VAL A 232 -6.11 15.02 -19.10
N PHE A 233 -6.40 15.06 -17.81
CA PHE A 233 -6.18 16.25 -16.98
C PHE A 233 -6.27 15.90 -15.49
N ASN A 234 -5.29 16.33 -14.70
CA ASN A 234 -5.25 16.15 -13.25
C ASN A 234 -6.14 17.18 -12.51
N GLU A 235 -7.04 16.70 -11.66
CA GLU A 235 -7.90 17.47 -10.75
C GLU A 235 -8.72 18.59 -11.41
N PRO A 236 -9.51 18.30 -12.45
CA PRO A 236 -10.44 19.28 -13.00
C PRO A 236 -11.54 19.62 -11.99
N TYR A 237 -11.89 20.90 -11.89
CA TYR A 237 -13.05 21.37 -11.12
C TYR A 237 -13.87 22.37 -11.96
N GLY A 238 -15.18 22.16 -12.06
CA GLY A 238 -16.06 22.95 -12.90
C GLY A 238 -17.53 22.53 -12.86
N ASN A 239 -18.26 22.84 -13.94
CA ASN A 239 -19.67 22.47 -14.12
C ASN A 239 -19.78 21.42 -15.23
N ASP A 240 -20.44 20.30 -14.97
CA ASP A 240 -20.44 19.10 -15.81
C ASP A 240 -20.68 19.34 -17.32
N PRO A 241 -21.70 20.12 -17.74
CA PRO A 241 -21.90 20.41 -19.16
C PRO A 241 -20.71 21.08 -19.85
N ILE A 242 -19.99 21.95 -19.14
CA ILE A 242 -18.78 22.64 -19.64
C ILE A 242 -17.56 21.72 -19.53
N TYR A 243 -17.47 20.93 -18.46
CA TYR A 243 -16.39 19.97 -18.26
C TYR A 243 -16.36 18.88 -19.34
N VAL A 244 -17.53 18.35 -19.72
CA VAL A 244 -17.63 17.32 -20.76
C VAL A 244 -17.52 17.90 -22.16
N ASN A 245 -18.27 18.97 -22.47
CA ASN A 245 -18.46 19.45 -23.86
C ASN A 245 -17.62 20.68 -24.23
N GLY A 246 -17.07 21.41 -23.26
CA GLY A 246 -16.40 22.69 -23.44
C GLY A 246 -17.38 23.87 -23.37
N GLY A 247 -16.84 25.09 -23.43
CA GLY A 247 -17.63 26.33 -23.38
C GLY A 247 -16.91 27.48 -22.68
N THR A 248 -17.58 28.62 -22.57
CA THR A 248 -17.03 29.82 -21.91
C THR A 248 -17.66 30.03 -20.54
N LYS A 249 -16.84 30.25 -19.51
CA LYS A 249 -17.26 30.63 -18.16
C LYS A 249 -16.28 31.65 -17.58
N ASP A 250 -16.80 32.69 -16.93
CA ASP A 250 -16.04 33.75 -16.26
C ASP A 250 -14.98 34.43 -17.16
N GLY A 251 -15.29 34.55 -18.46
CA GLY A 251 -14.41 35.12 -19.49
C GLY A 251 -13.39 34.14 -20.10
N GLU A 252 -13.16 32.99 -19.47
CA GLU A 252 -12.25 31.95 -19.96
C GLU A 252 -12.98 30.91 -20.81
N THR A 253 -12.29 30.38 -21.83
CA THR A 253 -12.84 29.35 -22.74
C THR A 253 -12.15 28.01 -22.50
N TYR A 254 -12.96 27.01 -22.17
CA TYR A 254 -12.57 25.67 -21.77
C TYR A 254 -12.85 24.66 -22.88
N VAL A 255 -11.99 23.65 -22.96
CA VAL A 255 -12.13 22.52 -23.88
C VAL A 255 -12.63 21.33 -23.07
N GLY A 256 -13.75 20.75 -23.49
CA GLY A 256 -14.36 19.64 -22.79
C GLY A 256 -13.60 18.33 -22.98
N MET A 257 -13.68 17.42 -22.01
CA MET A 257 -13.01 16.11 -22.06
C MET A 257 -13.35 15.36 -23.36
N LYS A 258 -14.61 15.42 -23.81
CA LYS A 258 -15.08 14.82 -25.07
C LYS A 258 -14.29 15.32 -26.28
N GLN A 259 -13.95 16.60 -26.31
CA GLN A 259 -13.19 17.21 -27.40
C GLN A 259 -11.71 16.79 -27.40
N ILE A 260 -11.15 16.44 -26.23
CA ILE A 260 -9.78 15.97 -26.07
C ILE A 260 -9.68 14.46 -26.37
N VAL A 261 -10.63 13.66 -25.86
CA VAL A 261 -10.77 12.23 -26.19
C VAL A 261 -10.94 12.04 -27.70
N ASN A 262 -11.86 12.78 -28.33
CA ASN A 262 -12.05 12.73 -29.79
C ASN A 262 -10.78 13.11 -30.58
N ALA A 263 -10.00 14.07 -30.08
CA ALA A 263 -8.71 14.43 -30.70
C ALA A 263 -7.68 13.29 -30.54
N ALA A 264 -7.59 12.67 -29.36
CA ALA A 264 -6.72 11.52 -29.13
C ALA A 264 -7.08 10.32 -30.04
N ARG A 265 -8.38 10.05 -30.26
CA ARG A 265 -8.83 9.02 -31.20
C ARG A 265 -8.54 9.37 -32.66
N ALA A 266 -8.71 10.63 -33.06
CA ALA A 266 -8.37 11.11 -34.41
C ALA A 266 -6.86 11.00 -34.71
N GLU A 267 -6.01 11.29 -33.73
CA GLU A 267 -4.55 11.09 -33.81
C GLU A 267 -4.12 9.61 -33.69
N GLY A 268 -5.06 8.73 -33.37
CA GLY A 268 -4.94 7.27 -33.52
C GLY A 268 -4.88 6.45 -32.23
N LEU A 269 -5.02 7.05 -31.04
CA LEU A 269 -4.86 6.37 -29.74
C LEU A 269 -5.78 5.14 -29.59
N LYS A 270 -5.18 3.94 -29.44
CA LYS A 270 -5.92 2.67 -29.29
C LYS A 270 -5.98 2.13 -27.86
N THR A 271 -5.04 2.49 -26.99
CA THR A 271 -5.14 2.18 -25.56
C THR A 271 -6.32 2.92 -24.92
N PRO A 272 -6.84 2.43 -23.78
CA PRO A 272 -7.77 3.20 -22.98
C PRO A 272 -7.18 4.54 -22.59
N ILE A 273 -7.99 5.58 -22.58
CA ILE A 273 -7.60 6.92 -22.11
C ILE A 273 -8.29 7.19 -20.77
N ILE A 274 -7.56 7.75 -19.81
CA ILE A 274 -8.05 7.98 -18.46
C ILE A 274 -8.70 9.38 -18.37
N VAL A 275 -9.95 9.43 -17.92
CA VAL A 275 -10.73 10.66 -17.75
C VAL A 275 -11.16 10.79 -16.29
N GLN A 276 -10.67 11.81 -15.59
CA GLN A 276 -10.98 12.02 -14.19
C GLN A 276 -12.43 12.49 -13.98
N GLY A 277 -13.01 12.20 -12.81
CA GLY A 277 -14.27 12.79 -12.36
C GLY A 277 -14.13 14.28 -12.06
N ASN A 278 -15.15 15.07 -12.38
CA ASN A 278 -15.20 16.50 -12.07
C ASN A 278 -15.21 16.72 -10.55
N GLY A 279 -14.21 17.41 -10.00
CA GLY A 279 -14.04 17.53 -8.55
C GLY A 279 -13.86 16.18 -7.84
N ALA A 280 -13.34 15.17 -8.53
CA ALA A 280 -13.28 13.76 -8.16
C ALA A 280 -14.62 12.97 -8.22
N TYR A 281 -15.73 13.55 -8.68
CA TYR A 281 -17.01 12.86 -8.89
C TYR A 281 -17.14 12.34 -10.33
N ILE A 282 -17.30 11.03 -10.49
CA ILE A 282 -17.58 10.36 -11.76
C ILE A 282 -19.10 10.30 -11.92
N THR A 283 -19.69 11.35 -12.51
CA THR A 283 -21.15 11.49 -12.61
C THR A 283 -21.73 10.70 -13.78
N ASP A 284 -23.02 10.33 -13.69
CA ASP A 284 -23.74 9.73 -14.82
C ASP A 284 -23.72 10.66 -16.05
N TYR A 285 -23.76 11.99 -15.84
CA TYR A 285 -23.62 12.95 -16.94
C TYR A 285 -22.29 12.82 -17.68
N LEU A 286 -21.17 12.66 -16.95
CA LEU A 286 -19.85 12.41 -17.55
C LEU A 286 -19.85 11.09 -18.34
N ILE A 287 -20.36 10.00 -17.75
CA ILE A 287 -20.41 8.67 -18.37
C ILE A 287 -21.25 8.70 -19.66
N ASP A 288 -22.50 9.16 -19.56
CA ASP A 288 -23.49 9.09 -20.63
C ASP A 288 -23.18 10.08 -21.78
N ASN A 289 -22.35 11.11 -21.53
CA ASN A 289 -22.03 12.14 -22.53
C ASN A 289 -20.59 12.11 -23.05
N ILE A 290 -19.62 11.36 -22.49
CA ILE A 290 -18.25 11.36 -23.03
C ILE A 290 -18.19 10.81 -24.46
N GLY A 291 -18.97 9.76 -24.77
CA GLY A 291 -19.14 9.22 -26.13
C GLY A 291 -17.95 8.41 -26.67
N ASP A 292 -17.23 7.72 -25.79
CA ASP A 292 -16.15 6.78 -26.13
C ASP A 292 -16.22 5.60 -25.15
N ASP A 293 -16.23 4.36 -25.65
CA ASP A 293 -16.39 3.14 -24.82
C ASP A 293 -15.05 2.61 -24.28
N ASN A 294 -13.93 3.21 -24.69
CA ASN A 294 -12.56 2.77 -24.37
C ASN A 294 -11.93 3.75 -23.35
N ILE A 295 -12.72 4.10 -22.33
CA ILE A 295 -12.38 5.01 -21.25
C ILE A 295 -12.09 4.22 -19.97
N ILE A 296 -11.12 4.71 -19.19
CA ILE A 296 -11.03 4.40 -17.76
C ILE A 296 -11.38 5.68 -17.03
N TYR A 297 -12.33 5.66 -16.10
CA TYR A 297 -12.64 6.81 -15.29
C TYR A 297 -11.71 6.85 -14.07
N SER A 298 -11.32 8.03 -13.63
CA SER A 298 -10.50 8.17 -12.43
C SER A 298 -11.08 9.12 -11.39
N SER A 299 -10.65 8.93 -10.15
CA SER A 299 -11.06 9.74 -9.01
C SER A 299 -9.86 9.92 -8.07
N HIS A 300 -9.81 11.05 -7.36
CA HIS A 300 -8.69 11.46 -6.51
C HIS A 300 -9.17 11.65 -5.07
N TRP A 301 -8.51 10.99 -4.11
CA TRP A 301 -8.95 10.99 -2.71
C TRP A 301 -7.81 11.40 -1.78
N PHE A 302 -7.86 12.66 -1.36
CA PHE A 302 -7.00 13.27 -0.35
C PHE A 302 -7.80 13.37 0.95
N LEU A 303 -7.77 12.29 1.73
CA LEU A 303 -8.69 12.08 2.84
C LEU A 303 -8.40 13.03 4.01
N LYS A 304 -9.44 13.74 4.46
CA LYS A 304 -9.40 14.70 5.57
C LYS A 304 -10.47 14.28 6.57
N ASP A 305 -10.13 14.22 7.86
CA ASP A 305 -11.09 13.76 8.87
C ASP A 305 -12.29 14.69 8.99
N GLY A 306 -13.48 14.09 9.03
CA GLY A 306 -14.77 14.79 9.12
C GLY A 306 -15.83 14.23 8.19
N ASP A 307 -16.20 12.96 8.35
CA ASP A 307 -17.36 12.33 7.70
C ASP A 307 -18.18 11.62 8.80
N PRO A 308 -19.49 11.90 8.95
CA PRO A 308 -20.31 11.30 10.01
C PRO A 308 -20.63 9.81 9.77
N ASP A 309 -20.69 9.37 8.51
CA ASP A 309 -21.25 8.08 8.07
C ASP A 309 -20.13 7.13 7.60
N GLY A 310 -18.89 7.36 8.05
CA GLY A 310 -17.72 6.54 7.76
C GLY A 310 -17.20 6.63 6.32
N GLY A 311 -17.79 7.46 5.47
CA GLY A 311 -17.37 7.68 4.08
C GLY A 311 -17.99 6.75 3.03
N HIS A 312 -18.69 5.66 3.39
CA HIS A 312 -19.24 4.72 2.40
C HIS A 312 -20.23 5.39 1.43
N ALA A 313 -21.17 6.20 1.94
CA ALA A 313 -22.12 6.94 1.10
C ALA A 313 -21.43 7.96 0.17
N LEU A 314 -20.39 8.64 0.68
CA LEU A 314 -19.58 9.60 -0.07
C LEU A 314 -18.78 8.92 -1.19
N PHE A 315 -18.16 7.77 -0.92
CA PHE A 315 -17.43 6.98 -1.91
C PHE A 315 -18.37 6.41 -2.98
N ASN A 316 -19.54 5.88 -2.57
CA ASN A 316 -20.61 5.45 -3.47
C ASN A 316 -21.03 6.58 -4.43
N GLN A 317 -21.38 7.75 -3.89
CA GLN A 317 -21.82 8.91 -4.66
C GLN A 317 -20.77 9.39 -5.69
N ALA A 318 -19.49 9.34 -5.32
CA ALA A 318 -18.43 9.98 -6.10
C ALA A 318 -17.71 9.06 -7.09
N PHE A 319 -17.62 7.75 -6.83
CA PHE A 319 -17.00 6.80 -7.77
C PHE A 319 -17.51 5.36 -7.67
N GLY A 320 -18.10 4.93 -6.55
CA GLY A 320 -18.59 3.57 -6.36
C GLY A 320 -19.73 3.19 -7.30
N ASN A 321 -20.78 4.03 -7.35
CA ASN A 321 -21.92 3.80 -8.24
C ASN A 321 -21.50 3.77 -9.72
N ALA A 322 -20.48 4.55 -10.09
CA ALA A 322 -19.84 4.48 -11.39
C ALA A 322 -19.04 3.18 -11.59
N ALA A 323 -18.32 2.69 -10.58
CA ALA A 323 -17.50 1.48 -10.67
C ALA A 323 -18.31 0.18 -10.89
N GLU A 324 -19.60 0.16 -10.57
CA GLU A 324 -20.50 -0.94 -10.94
C GLU A 324 -20.91 -0.89 -12.45
N ARG A 325 -20.81 0.28 -13.10
CA ARG A 325 -21.13 0.50 -14.53
C ARG A 325 -19.91 0.48 -15.46
N VAL A 326 -18.80 1.13 -15.05
CA VAL A 326 -17.66 1.49 -15.91
C VAL A 326 -16.30 1.21 -15.23
N PRO A 327 -15.18 1.11 -15.99
CA PRO A 327 -13.86 0.88 -15.40
C PRO A 327 -13.40 2.09 -14.58
N VAL A 328 -13.05 1.87 -13.32
CA VAL A 328 -12.57 2.92 -12.40
C VAL A 328 -11.18 2.60 -11.84
N ILE A 329 -10.27 3.58 -11.86
CA ILE A 329 -8.97 3.56 -11.16
C ILE A 329 -8.82 4.83 -10.32
N ILE A 330 -8.43 4.70 -9.06
CA ILE A 330 -8.02 5.83 -8.22
C ILE A 330 -6.59 6.21 -8.61
N THR A 331 -6.42 7.26 -9.42
CA THR A 331 -5.13 7.66 -10.00
C THR A 331 -4.30 8.60 -9.13
N ALA A 332 -4.86 9.14 -8.04
CA ALA A 332 -4.09 9.63 -6.90
C ALA A 332 -4.85 9.40 -5.58
N TRP A 333 -4.11 8.99 -4.56
CA TRP A 333 -4.62 8.86 -3.19
C TRP A 333 -3.56 9.27 -2.17
N ASP A 334 -4.02 9.96 -1.13
CA ASP A 334 -3.22 10.34 0.03
C ASP A 334 -4.10 10.50 1.28
N ALA A 335 -3.46 10.47 2.45
CA ALA A 335 -4.07 10.72 3.75
C ALA A 335 -3.26 11.82 4.48
N THR A 336 -3.53 13.07 4.12
CA THR A 336 -2.81 14.26 4.61
C THR A 336 -3.73 15.25 5.34
N PRO A 337 -3.20 16.02 6.30
CA PRO A 337 -4.02 16.88 7.13
C PRO A 337 -4.78 17.95 6.36
N LYS A 338 -5.99 18.24 6.85
CA LYS A 338 -6.53 19.60 6.72
C LYS A 338 -5.50 20.56 7.31
N ILE A 339 -4.99 21.44 6.46
CA ILE A 339 -4.14 22.57 6.84
C ILE A 339 -4.78 23.30 8.02
N VAL A 340 -4.07 23.34 9.14
CA VAL A 340 -4.33 24.27 10.24
C VAL A 340 -3.47 25.50 10.00
N GLU A 341 -4.03 26.69 10.25
CA GLU A 341 -3.26 27.93 10.15
C GLU A 341 -2.15 27.94 11.20
N GLY A 342 -0.89 27.91 10.73
CA GLY A 342 0.27 28.15 11.56
C GLY A 342 0.42 29.63 11.89
N LYS A 343 1.38 29.96 12.76
CA LYS A 343 1.73 31.37 13.03
C LYS A 343 2.12 32.05 11.71
N ASN A 344 1.63 33.28 11.52
CA ASN A 344 1.82 34.10 10.34
C ASN A 344 1.11 33.59 9.07
N GLY A 345 0.08 32.76 9.19
CA GLY A 345 -0.80 32.37 8.07
C GLY A 345 -0.18 31.37 7.07
N LYS A 346 1.04 30.87 7.33
CA LYS A 346 1.57 29.71 6.59
C LYS A 346 1.01 28.41 7.21
N PRO A 347 0.67 27.39 6.40
CA PRO A 347 0.20 26.09 6.89
C PRO A 347 1.13 25.45 7.93
N ASP A 348 0.61 24.97 9.08
CA ASP A 348 1.34 23.98 9.87
C ASP A 348 1.09 22.60 9.25
N GLN A 349 2.01 22.18 8.38
CA GLN A 349 1.93 20.94 7.61
C GLN A 349 2.09 19.67 8.49
N ASN A 350 2.28 19.82 9.81
CA ASN A 350 2.49 18.71 10.75
C ASN A 350 1.25 18.33 11.59
N THR A 351 0.08 18.92 11.35
CA THR A 351 -0.98 18.92 12.37
C THR A 351 -1.84 17.67 12.51
N TRP A 352 -1.85 16.76 11.52
CA TRP A 352 -2.62 15.49 11.57
C TRP A 352 -2.41 14.75 12.89
N CYS A 353 -1.15 14.64 13.32
CA CYS A 353 -0.74 13.87 14.49
C CYS A 353 -0.21 14.71 15.66
N LYS A 354 -0.31 16.04 15.63
CA LYS A 354 0.21 16.90 16.72
C LYS A 354 -0.81 17.23 17.81
N LYS A 355 -2.10 17.40 17.48
CA LYS A 355 -3.16 17.78 18.45
C LYS A 355 -4.59 17.29 18.12
N ASP A 356 -4.76 16.49 17.08
CA ASP A 356 -6.10 16.05 16.64
C ASP A 356 -6.44 14.68 17.25
N PRO A 357 -7.61 14.49 17.91
CA PRO A 357 -8.06 13.19 18.37
C PRO A 357 -8.70 12.33 17.25
N ARG A 358 -8.82 12.87 16.04
CA ARG A 358 -9.31 12.15 14.86
C ARG A 358 -8.17 11.31 14.28
N GLY A 359 -8.48 10.07 13.92
CA GLY A 359 -7.50 9.03 13.64
C GLY A 359 -7.78 8.27 12.36
N ILE A 360 -7.01 7.21 12.10
CA ILE A 360 -6.84 6.60 10.76
C ILE A 360 -8.06 5.86 10.18
N LYS A 361 -9.24 6.02 10.80
CA LYS A 361 -10.49 5.32 10.48
C LYS A 361 -10.91 5.53 9.02
N LEU A 362 -10.98 6.78 8.54
CA LEU A 362 -11.42 7.06 7.17
C LEU A 362 -10.43 6.51 6.11
N PRO A 363 -9.09 6.66 6.26
CA PRO A 363 -8.11 5.91 5.46
C PRO A 363 -8.27 4.39 5.48
N LYS A 364 -8.48 3.75 6.64
CA LYS A 364 -8.75 2.29 6.73
C LYS A 364 -10.00 1.91 5.94
N ILE A 365 -11.12 2.62 6.15
CA ILE A 365 -12.40 2.33 5.48
C ILE A 365 -12.28 2.49 3.97
N PHE A 366 -11.67 3.59 3.48
CA PHE A 366 -11.44 3.79 2.05
C PHE A 366 -10.63 2.64 1.42
N LEU A 367 -9.63 2.12 2.11
CA LEU A 367 -8.80 1.02 1.58
C LEU A 367 -9.52 -0.35 1.65
N LYS A 368 -10.35 -0.63 2.67
CA LYS A 368 -11.26 -1.82 2.69
C LYS A 368 -12.31 -1.71 1.56
N TYR A 369 -12.86 -0.52 1.33
CA TYR A 369 -13.80 -0.22 0.25
C TYR A 369 -13.17 -0.43 -1.15
N VAL A 370 -11.98 0.12 -1.39
CA VAL A 370 -11.21 -0.06 -2.63
C VAL A 370 -10.86 -1.52 -2.87
N ARG A 371 -10.43 -2.26 -1.83
CA ARG A 371 -10.12 -3.70 -1.89
C ARG A 371 -11.34 -4.51 -2.31
N ASN A 372 -12.48 -4.33 -1.64
CA ASN A 372 -13.69 -5.11 -1.89
C ASN A 372 -14.23 -4.87 -3.31
N ARG A 373 -14.21 -3.63 -3.80
CA ARG A 373 -14.53 -3.32 -5.20
C ARG A 373 -13.40 -3.62 -6.19
N ASN A 374 -12.27 -4.15 -5.71
CA ASN A 374 -11.10 -4.55 -6.50
C ASN A 374 -10.55 -3.41 -7.39
N LEU A 375 -10.63 -2.17 -6.91
CA LEU A 375 -10.28 -0.99 -7.69
C LEU A 375 -8.77 -0.80 -7.72
N GLY A 376 -8.27 -0.29 -8.85
CA GLY A 376 -6.88 0.15 -8.96
C GLY A 376 -6.64 1.38 -8.09
N LEU A 377 -5.46 1.45 -7.46
CA LEU A 377 -5.07 2.55 -6.58
C LEU A 377 -3.65 3.00 -6.91
N THR A 378 -3.44 4.32 -6.96
CA THR A 378 -2.14 4.95 -7.20
C THR A 378 -1.80 5.89 -6.05
N GLY A 379 -0.77 5.57 -5.28
CA GLY A 379 -0.40 6.34 -4.08
C GLY A 379 0.49 7.55 -4.39
N PHE A 380 0.20 8.66 -3.71
CA PHE A 380 0.80 9.97 -3.92
C PHE A 380 1.81 10.34 -2.82
N ALA A 381 3.11 10.53 -3.05
CA ALA A 381 3.92 10.18 -4.21
C ALA A 381 5.15 9.36 -3.74
N PHE A 382 6.06 9.05 -4.67
CA PHE A 382 7.20 8.13 -4.51
C PHE A 382 8.53 8.78 -4.91
N ASP A 383 8.60 10.10 -4.86
CA ASP A 383 9.76 10.87 -5.30
C ASP A 383 10.99 10.77 -4.38
N VAL A 384 10.92 10.05 -3.24
CA VAL A 384 12.07 9.78 -2.36
C VAL A 384 12.14 8.30 -1.92
N PRO A 385 13.35 7.79 -1.57
CA PRO A 385 13.53 6.42 -1.10
C PRO A 385 12.62 6.01 0.07
N GLY A 386 11.77 5.01 -0.16
CA GLY A 386 11.02 4.34 0.90
C GLY A 386 9.65 4.92 1.27
N SER A 387 9.13 5.91 0.54
CA SER A 387 7.78 6.46 0.80
C SER A 387 6.81 6.26 -0.37
N VAL A 388 5.60 5.80 -0.06
CA VAL A 388 4.35 6.32 -0.66
C VAL A 388 3.71 7.22 0.41
N THR A 389 2.74 8.08 0.06
CA THR A 389 2.11 9.09 0.94
C THR A 389 3.06 10.19 1.41
N LYS A 390 3.96 10.64 0.54
CA LYS A 390 4.82 11.81 0.76
C LYS A 390 4.98 12.58 -0.54
N ASP A 391 4.86 13.91 -0.49
CA ASP A 391 5.41 14.80 -1.52
C ASP A 391 6.67 15.51 -1.01
N PHE A 392 7.50 15.98 -1.93
CA PHE A 392 8.68 16.77 -1.59
C PHE A 392 8.36 18.25 -1.35
N ARG A 393 7.12 18.71 -1.53
CA ARG A 393 6.74 20.13 -1.41
C ARG A 393 6.46 20.53 0.04
N THR A 394 6.10 19.56 0.88
CA THR A 394 5.62 19.79 2.25
C THR A 394 6.54 19.24 3.35
N LEU A 395 7.24 18.12 3.15
CA LEU A 395 7.98 17.45 4.24
C LEU A 395 9.43 17.08 3.86
N GLN A 396 10.41 17.60 4.60
CA GLN A 396 11.82 17.20 4.45
C GLN A 396 12.08 15.82 5.06
N ASP A 397 12.02 15.67 6.39
CA ASP A 397 12.75 14.59 7.07
C ASP A 397 11.92 13.41 7.59
N GLN A 398 10.60 13.43 7.41
CA GLN A 398 9.70 12.37 7.92
C GLN A 398 8.75 11.86 6.83
N PRO A 399 8.43 10.55 6.77
CA PRO A 399 7.29 10.02 6.02
C PRO A 399 5.97 10.30 6.76
N THR A 400 4.85 10.37 6.05
CA THR A 400 3.52 10.65 6.66
C THR A 400 3.08 9.51 7.58
N ILE A 401 3.17 9.76 8.89
CA ILE A 401 3.04 8.76 9.96
C ILE A 401 1.58 8.35 10.15
N LEU A 402 1.28 7.05 10.08
CA LEU A 402 0.01 6.43 10.52
C LEU A 402 0.22 4.93 10.86
N GLY A 403 0.09 4.54 12.13
CA GLY A 403 -0.22 3.15 12.52
C GLY A 403 -1.69 3.04 12.90
N ALA A 404 -2.07 2.24 13.90
CA ALA A 404 -3.47 2.18 14.36
C ALA A 404 -3.95 3.54 14.90
N THR A 405 -3.03 4.32 15.47
CA THR A 405 -3.17 5.74 15.78
C THR A 405 -2.07 6.58 15.12
N CYS A 406 -2.18 7.90 15.27
CA CYS A 406 -1.19 8.88 14.84
C CYS A 406 0.17 8.79 15.59
N ALA A 407 0.25 8.08 16.72
CA ALA A 407 1.47 7.98 17.54
C ALA A 407 2.42 6.83 17.13
N ASP A 408 1.93 5.86 16.35
CA ASP A 408 2.45 4.49 16.36
C ASP A 408 3.62 4.22 15.39
N GLY A 409 4.21 5.23 14.74
CA GLY A 409 5.34 5.04 13.81
C GLY A 409 5.05 4.20 12.54
N GLY A 410 3.78 3.89 12.28
CA GLY A 410 3.34 3.42 10.96
C GLY A 410 3.45 4.52 9.89
N HIS A 411 3.09 4.24 8.64
CA HIS A 411 2.96 5.26 7.59
C HIS A 411 1.65 5.03 6.84
N ALA A 412 1.02 6.08 6.30
CA ALA A 412 -0.14 5.87 5.41
C ALA A 412 0.23 5.02 4.18
N GLY A 413 1.48 5.15 3.70
CA GLY A 413 2.10 4.22 2.75
C GLY A 413 2.14 2.75 3.20
N LYS A 414 2.26 2.41 4.50
CA LYS A 414 2.18 1.00 4.95
C LYS A 414 0.81 0.38 4.63
N LEU A 415 -0.27 1.17 4.67
CA LEU A 415 -1.62 0.72 4.32
C LEU A 415 -1.77 0.50 2.80
N VAL A 416 -1.20 1.40 1.98
CA VAL A 416 -1.16 1.22 0.51
C VAL A 416 -0.31 0.02 0.12
N LYS A 417 0.85 -0.15 0.77
CA LYS A 417 1.73 -1.32 0.58
C LYS A 417 0.98 -2.61 0.92
N SER A 418 0.26 -2.65 2.04
CA SER A 418 -0.58 -3.78 2.45
C SER A 418 -1.55 -4.20 1.34
N LEU A 419 -2.32 -3.24 0.81
CA LEU A 419 -3.23 -3.47 -0.33
C LEU A 419 -2.48 -3.96 -1.59
N PHE A 420 -1.30 -3.40 -1.87
CA PHE A 420 -0.50 -3.80 -3.04
C PHE A 420 0.10 -5.21 -2.91
N GLU A 421 0.38 -5.65 -1.68
CA GLU A 421 0.83 -7.01 -1.34
C GLU A 421 -0.33 -8.01 -1.33
N ASN A 422 -1.55 -7.63 -0.91
CA ASN A 422 -2.78 -8.43 -1.07
C ASN A 422 -3.11 -8.70 -2.56
N TYR A 423 -3.16 -7.64 -3.37
CA TYR A 423 -3.32 -7.76 -4.82
C TYR A 423 -2.16 -8.51 -5.49
N ALA A 424 -0.98 -8.62 -4.84
CA ALA A 424 0.12 -9.46 -5.32
C ALA A 424 -0.09 -10.95 -5.02
N SER A 425 -0.44 -11.29 -3.78
CA SER A 425 -0.59 -12.69 -3.34
C SER A 425 -1.77 -13.39 -4.02
N ARG A 426 -2.86 -12.66 -4.28
CA ARG A 426 -4.01 -13.11 -5.07
C ARG A 426 -3.69 -13.42 -6.55
N GLY A 427 -2.56 -12.94 -7.08
CA GLY A 427 -2.15 -13.19 -8.45
C GLY A 427 -2.99 -12.47 -9.52
N ASP A 428 -3.67 -11.36 -9.18
CA ASP A 428 -4.57 -10.63 -10.10
C ASP A 428 -3.90 -10.16 -11.41
N ASP A 429 -2.56 -10.08 -11.49
CA ASP A 429 -1.83 -9.81 -12.76
C ASP A 429 -1.91 -10.96 -13.79
N ASN A 430 -2.18 -12.20 -13.34
CA ASN A 430 -1.99 -13.43 -14.13
C ASN A 430 -3.24 -14.33 -14.17
N ALA A 431 -4.30 -14.01 -13.43
CA ALA A 431 -5.49 -14.85 -13.32
C ALA A 431 -6.15 -15.09 -14.70
N THR A 432 -6.24 -16.35 -15.12
CA THR A 432 -7.15 -16.77 -16.20
C THR A 432 -8.60 -16.71 -15.72
N GLU A 433 -9.54 -16.59 -16.64
CA GLU A 433 -10.94 -16.16 -16.39
C GLU A 433 -11.84 -17.13 -15.59
N LYS A 434 -11.26 -18.08 -14.83
CA LYS A 434 -12.04 -18.92 -13.91
C LYS A 434 -12.29 -18.21 -12.58
N ALA A 435 -13.48 -17.61 -12.48
CA ALA A 435 -14.26 -17.39 -11.26
C ALA A 435 -13.46 -17.23 -9.95
N VAL A 436 -13.08 -15.99 -9.65
CA VAL A 436 -13.28 -15.47 -8.29
C VAL A 436 -14.46 -14.52 -8.36
N GLU A 437 -15.65 -15.10 -8.34
CA GLU A 437 -16.86 -14.43 -7.88
C GLU A 437 -16.66 -14.24 -6.38
N GLY A 438 -16.19 -13.06 -5.98
CA GLY A 438 -16.47 -12.58 -4.62
C GLY A 438 -17.98 -12.38 -4.48
N PRO A 439 -18.53 -12.38 -3.26
CA PRO A 439 -19.97 -12.23 -3.07
C PRO A 439 -20.46 -10.95 -3.76
N ASP A 440 -21.54 -11.08 -4.52
CA ASP A 440 -22.41 -9.96 -4.84
C ASP A 440 -23.08 -9.53 -3.52
N ASP A 441 -22.37 -8.71 -2.75
CA ASP A 441 -22.87 -8.04 -1.54
C ASP A 441 -23.73 -6.85 -1.97
N ASP A 442 -25.06 -7.06 -1.99
CA ASP A 442 -26.06 -6.16 -2.57
C ASP A 442 -26.39 -4.93 -1.68
N GLY A 443 -25.33 -4.28 -1.20
CA GLY A 443 -25.24 -2.83 -1.03
C GLY A 443 -25.86 -2.20 0.21
N ASP A 444 -26.90 -2.81 0.80
CA ASP A 444 -27.73 -2.19 1.85
C ASP A 444 -27.70 -2.91 3.23
N THR A 445 -27.05 -4.07 3.39
CA THR A 445 -26.97 -4.79 4.69
C THR A 445 -25.61 -5.40 4.99
N LEU A 446 -24.62 -4.57 5.33
CA LEU A 446 -23.43 -5.03 6.08
C LEU A 446 -23.73 -4.99 7.58
N ASP A 447 -23.66 -6.15 8.23
CA ASP A 447 -23.71 -6.27 9.69
C ASP A 447 -22.37 -5.82 10.30
N ASP A 448 -22.40 -5.12 11.43
CA ASP A 448 -21.20 -4.57 12.12
C ASP A 448 -20.41 -5.67 12.87
N THR A 449 -20.73 -6.95 12.62
CA THR A 449 -20.12 -8.12 13.27
C THR A 449 -18.90 -8.69 12.53
N ASP A 450 -18.67 -8.31 11.27
CA ASP A 450 -17.58 -8.85 10.44
C ASP A 450 -16.23 -8.12 10.62
N ASP A 451 -15.17 -8.92 10.82
CA ASP A 451 -13.84 -8.51 11.26
C ASP A 451 -13.26 -7.27 10.49
N PRO A 452 -12.77 -6.24 11.21
CA PRO A 452 -12.22 -5.04 10.60
C PRO A 452 -10.87 -5.23 9.85
N ASP A 453 -10.06 -6.26 10.15
CA ASP A 453 -8.66 -6.36 9.70
C ASP A 453 -8.44 -7.25 8.44
N ASP A 454 -9.50 -7.71 7.76
CA ASP A 454 -9.50 -8.53 6.53
C ASP A 454 -8.84 -7.89 5.26
N LEU A 455 -7.86 -7.00 5.37
CA LEU A 455 -7.10 -6.49 4.20
C LEU A 455 -6.26 -7.56 3.48
N GLY A 456 -6.29 -8.83 3.93
CA GLY A 456 -5.73 -9.97 3.22
C GLY A 456 -4.21 -9.88 3.01
N LEU A 457 -3.52 -9.32 4.00
CA LEU A 457 -2.06 -9.33 4.07
C LEU A 457 -1.52 -10.76 3.98
N PRO A 458 -0.44 -11.02 3.23
CA PRO A 458 0.29 -12.27 3.39
C PRO A 458 0.84 -12.36 4.83
N GLY A 459 0.68 -13.52 5.47
CA GLY A 459 1.06 -13.75 6.86
C GLY A 459 2.58 -13.67 7.09
N GLY A 460 3.08 -12.47 7.38
CA GLY A 460 4.27 -12.34 8.23
C GLY A 460 3.92 -12.68 9.69
N PRO A 461 4.91 -13.01 10.55
CA PRO A 461 4.64 -13.37 11.93
C PRO A 461 3.87 -12.27 12.66
N THR A 462 2.90 -12.68 13.48
CA THR A 462 1.84 -11.81 14.03
C THR A 462 2.39 -10.72 14.94
N TYR A 463 2.44 -9.48 14.43
CA TYR A 463 2.48 -8.29 15.28
C TYR A 463 1.09 -8.07 15.87
N ASP A 464 0.98 -8.14 17.20
CA ASP A 464 -0.30 -8.08 17.89
C ASP A 464 -0.83 -6.64 18.06
N SER A 465 -1.73 -6.26 17.15
CA SER A 465 -2.43 -4.97 17.15
C SER A 465 -3.19 -4.67 18.44
N ASP A 466 -3.71 -5.67 19.16
CA ASP A 466 -4.48 -5.45 20.39
C ASP A 466 -3.59 -5.02 21.56
N ASN A 467 -2.42 -5.64 21.69
CA ASN A 467 -1.46 -5.31 22.74
C ASN A 467 -0.77 -3.96 22.43
N ASP A 468 -0.58 -3.63 21.14
CA ASP A 468 -0.20 -2.29 20.71
C ASP A 468 -1.28 -1.22 20.99
N VAL A 469 -2.58 -1.54 20.89
CA VAL A 469 -3.66 -0.65 21.36
C VAL A 469 -3.53 -0.35 22.87
N TRP A 470 -3.06 -1.30 23.68
CA TRP A 470 -2.80 -1.06 25.10
C TRP A 470 -1.60 -0.11 25.32
N ARG A 471 -0.54 -0.24 24.52
CA ARG A 471 0.62 0.69 24.53
C ARG A 471 0.22 2.10 24.11
N ALA A 472 -0.66 2.22 23.11
CA ALA A 472 -1.21 3.49 22.64
C ALA A 472 -2.11 4.17 23.69
N HIS A 473 -2.96 3.41 24.39
CA HIS A 473 -3.89 3.93 25.41
C HIS A 473 -3.21 4.74 26.53
N PHE A 474 -1.96 4.38 26.90
CA PHE A 474 -1.21 5.03 27.97
C PHE A 474 0.02 5.83 27.51
N GLY A 475 0.28 5.94 26.21
CA GLY A 475 1.34 6.80 25.65
C GLY A 475 2.76 6.48 26.16
N VAL A 476 3.06 5.19 26.37
CA VAL A 476 4.27 4.70 27.05
C VAL A 476 5.36 4.25 26.06
N SER A 477 6.36 5.11 25.85
CA SER A 477 7.65 4.73 25.24
C SER A 477 8.57 3.96 26.18
N THR A 478 8.26 3.99 27.48
CA THR A 478 8.76 3.12 28.56
C THR A 478 7.61 2.90 29.52
N PHE A 479 7.50 1.72 30.16
CA PHE A 479 6.43 1.36 31.09
C PHE A 479 6.56 2.06 32.46
N GLN A 480 7.27 3.18 32.55
CA GLN A 480 7.47 3.99 33.77
C GLN A 480 6.34 5.01 34.01
N LYS A 481 5.47 5.29 33.02
CA LYS A 481 4.39 6.30 33.16
C LYS A 481 3.07 5.77 33.72
N LEU A 482 2.89 4.45 33.84
CA LEU A 482 1.69 3.86 34.42
C LEU A 482 1.67 4.14 35.93
N SER A 483 0.55 4.62 36.47
CA SER A 483 0.52 5.15 37.84
C SER A 483 0.50 4.02 38.88
N PRO A 484 1.45 3.95 39.83
CA PRO A 484 1.42 3.00 40.96
C PRO A 484 0.21 3.13 41.88
N SER A 485 -0.64 4.14 41.68
CA SER A 485 -1.83 4.43 42.48
C SER A 485 -3.15 3.94 41.88
N ASP A 486 -3.15 3.36 40.67
CA ASP A 486 -4.36 2.85 40.01
C ASP A 486 -4.29 1.32 39.84
N PRO A 487 -5.01 0.56 40.70
CA PRO A 487 -5.08 -0.89 40.66
C PRO A 487 -5.54 -1.50 39.32
N GLU A 488 -6.30 -0.79 38.49
CA GLU A 488 -6.76 -1.33 37.19
C GLU A 488 -5.67 -1.19 36.13
N SER A 489 -5.02 -0.01 36.04
CA SER A 489 -3.86 0.19 35.15
C SER A 489 -2.69 -0.76 35.46
N MET A 490 -2.52 -1.16 36.72
CA MET A 490 -1.48 -2.10 37.13
C MET A 490 -1.76 -3.54 36.69
N ARG A 491 -3.01 -4.01 36.78
CA ARG A 491 -3.37 -5.39 36.41
C ARG A 491 -3.17 -5.65 34.93
N LEU A 492 -3.55 -4.70 34.10
CA LEU A 492 -3.57 -4.83 32.63
C LEU A 492 -2.28 -4.33 31.94
N ASN A 493 -1.24 -4.00 32.72
CA ASN A 493 0.05 -3.56 32.19
C ASN A 493 0.67 -4.64 31.27
N PRO A 494 1.13 -4.32 30.04
CA PRO A 494 1.68 -5.29 29.09
C PRO A 494 2.89 -6.09 29.58
N LEU A 495 3.59 -5.63 30.62
CA LEU A 495 4.64 -6.42 31.29
C LEU A 495 4.09 -7.64 32.04
N VAL A 496 2.81 -7.62 32.44
CA VAL A 496 2.16 -8.64 33.26
C VAL A 496 0.91 -9.28 32.65
N PHE A 497 0.34 -8.69 31.60
CA PHE A 497 -0.81 -9.24 30.87
C PHE A 497 -0.72 -9.07 29.35
N ASP A 498 -1.01 -10.14 28.61
CA ASP A 498 -1.21 -10.19 27.17
C ASP A 498 -2.34 -11.19 26.91
N HIS A 499 -3.47 -10.73 26.35
CA HIS A 499 -4.67 -11.56 26.15
C HIS A 499 -4.49 -12.65 25.09
N LYS A 500 -3.63 -12.46 24.07
CA LYS A 500 -3.37 -13.49 23.05
C LYS A 500 -2.45 -14.57 23.60
N PHE A 501 -1.40 -14.18 24.33
CA PHE A 501 -0.61 -15.11 25.14
C PHE A 501 -1.52 -15.88 26.10
N TYR A 502 -2.35 -15.18 26.88
CA TYR A 502 -3.20 -15.75 27.92
C TYR A 502 -4.20 -16.77 27.36
N LEU A 503 -4.97 -16.41 26.32
CA LEU A 503 -5.92 -17.34 25.70
C LEU A 503 -5.23 -18.51 24.98
N GLN A 504 -4.13 -18.27 24.26
CA GLN A 504 -3.39 -19.37 23.60
C GLN A 504 -2.70 -20.30 24.60
N ARG A 505 -2.33 -19.79 25.79
CA ARG A 505 -1.77 -20.55 26.92
C ARG A 505 -2.83 -21.33 27.70
N TYR A 506 -4.09 -20.90 27.67
CA TYR A 506 -5.21 -21.47 28.45
C TYR A 506 -6.38 -21.86 27.53
N PRO A 507 -6.35 -23.06 26.92
CA PRO A 507 -7.41 -23.53 26.01
C PRO A 507 -8.81 -23.60 26.64
N ASP A 508 -8.90 -23.75 27.96
CA ASP A 508 -10.13 -23.63 28.74
C ASP A 508 -10.77 -22.23 28.60
N LEU A 509 -9.93 -21.18 28.64
CA LEU A 509 -10.37 -19.80 28.50
C LEU A 509 -10.60 -19.43 27.03
N ALA A 510 -9.82 -19.98 26.10
CA ALA A 510 -10.09 -19.82 24.67
C ALA A 510 -11.47 -20.40 24.30
N ALA A 511 -11.76 -21.64 24.71
CA ALA A 511 -13.05 -22.29 24.43
C ALA A 511 -14.24 -21.59 25.10
N ALA A 512 -14.04 -20.95 26.26
CA ALA A 512 -15.05 -20.13 26.91
C ALA A 512 -15.24 -18.78 26.21
N ALA A 513 -14.18 -18.18 25.66
CA ALA A 513 -14.25 -16.94 24.89
C ALA A 513 -15.06 -17.11 23.58
N GLU A 514 -14.90 -18.23 22.86
CA GLU A 514 -15.71 -18.56 21.67
C GLU A 514 -17.22 -18.71 21.97
N GLN A 515 -17.59 -18.93 23.25
CA GLN A 515 -18.97 -19.08 23.70
C GLN A 515 -19.53 -17.81 24.35
N SER A 516 -18.73 -16.74 24.42
CA SER A 516 -19.12 -15.45 24.98
C SER A 516 -19.70 -14.52 23.92
N SER A 517 -20.55 -13.58 24.33
CA SER A 517 -20.96 -12.43 23.51
C SER A 517 -20.00 -11.24 23.62
N MET A 518 -18.87 -11.41 24.31
CA MET A 518 -17.81 -10.42 24.45
C MET A 518 -16.73 -10.63 23.39
N THR A 519 -15.92 -9.61 23.09
CA THR A 519 -14.69 -9.86 22.32
C THR A 519 -13.76 -10.77 23.12
N LYS A 520 -12.91 -11.54 22.42
CA LYS A 520 -11.91 -12.42 23.06
C LYS A 520 -10.98 -11.63 23.99
N ARG A 521 -10.68 -10.39 23.61
CA ARG A 521 -9.92 -9.44 24.43
C ARG A 521 -10.67 -9.07 25.71
N ASP A 522 -11.90 -8.58 25.62
CA ASP A 522 -12.66 -8.14 26.80
C ASP A 522 -12.90 -9.30 27.77
N PHE A 523 -13.19 -10.49 27.25
CA PHE A 523 -13.32 -11.73 28.03
C PHE A 523 -12.02 -12.05 28.79
N ALA A 524 -10.87 -11.99 28.10
CA ALA A 524 -9.57 -12.25 28.72
C ALA A 524 -9.17 -11.17 29.72
N GLU A 525 -9.38 -9.88 29.41
CA GLU A 525 -9.16 -8.76 30.34
C GLU A 525 -10.02 -8.93 31.60
N GLN A 526 -11.31 -9.25 31.46
CA GLN A 526 -12.21 -9.51 32.59
C GLN A 526 -11.73 -10.70 33.41
N HIS A 527 -11.54 -11.87 32.78
CA HIS A 527 -11.10 -13.08 33.48
C HIS A 527 -9.78 -12.87 34.22
N TRP A 528 -8.81 -12.16 33.62
CA TRP A 528 -7.53 -11.86 34.26
C TRP A 528 -7.70 -11.02 35.54
N LYS A 529 -8.48 -9.94 35.47
CA LYS A 529 -8.75 -9.03 36.59
C LYS A 529 -9.53 -9.70 37.71
N GLU A 530 -10.56 -10.49 37.38
CA GLU A 530 -11.50 -11.09 38.33
C GLU A 530 -10.98 -12.40 38.92
N HIS A 531 -10.29 -13.24 38.13
CA HIS A 531 -9.89 -14.60 38.50
C HIS A 531 -8.39 -14.88 38.29
N GLY A 532 -7.86 -14.59 37.10
CA GLY A 532 -6.54 -15.06 36.64
C GLY A 532 -5.37 -14.72 37.55
N ILE A 533 -5.35 -13.51 38.11
CA ILE A 533 -4.34 -13.10 39.10
C ILE A 533 -4.48 -13.93 40.39
N GLN A 534 -5.69 -14.17 40.87
CA GLN A 534 -5.96 -14.91 42.11
C GLN A 534 -5.63 -16.41 41.95
N GLU A 535 -5.88 -16.96 40.75
CA GLU A 535 -5.55 -18.33 40.36
C GLU A 535 -4.04 -18.55 40.16
N GLY A 536 -3.22 -17.49 40.12
CA GLY A 536 -1.79 -17.59 39.85
C GLY A 536 -1.47 -17.96 38.39
N ARG A 537 -2.35 -17.61 37.45
CA ARG A 537 -2.08 -17.83 36.01
C ARG A 537 -0.94 -16.92 35.52
N MET A 538 -0.20 -17.41 34.54
CA MET A 538 0.83 -16.64 33.83
C MET A 538 0.13 -15.68 32.86
N GLY A 539 0.28 -14.37 33.08
CA GLY A 539 -0.50 -13.35 32.37
C GLY A 539 0.12 -12.91 31.04
N SER A 540 1.45 -12.97 30.92
CA SER A 540 2.21 -12.58 29.73
C SER A 540 3.52 -13.40 29.65
N PRO A 541 4.28 -13.37 28.54
CA PRO A 541 5.58 -14.02 28.45
C PRO A 541 6.56 -13.61 29.56
N THR A 542 6.42 -12.40 30.11
CA THR A 542 7.33 -11.82 31.10
C THR A 542 6.88 -11.97 32.55
N TRP A 543 5.65 -12.40 32.82
CA TRP A 543 5.06 -12.51 34.17
C TRP A 543 4.41 -13.88 34.44
N ASP A 544 5.16 -14.71 35.16
CA ASP A 544 4.70 -15.93 35.81
C ASP A 544 4.77 -15.73 37.34
N PRO A 545 3.62 -15.63 38.04
CA PRO A 545 3.61 -15.39 39.49
C PRO A 545 4.11 -16.59 40.31
N ILE A 546 4.07 -17.81 39.75
CA ILE A 546 4.57 -19.03 40.40
C ILE A 546 6.10 -19.06 40.28
N TYR A 547 6.64 -18.76 39.10
CA TYR A 547 8.08 -18.56 38.90
C TYR A 547 8.60 -17.43 39.81
N TYR A 548 7.91 -16.30 39.89
CA TYR A 548 8.32 -15.16 40.71
C TYR A 548 8.38 -15.52 42.20
N ALA A 549 7.38 -16.25 42.73
CA ALA A 549 7.40 -16.74 44.11
C ALA A 549 8.53 -17.76 44.37
N ALA A 550 8.85 -18.62 43.41
CA ALA A 550 9.93 -19.60 43.53
C ALA A 550 11.33 -18.97 43.40
N ALA A 551 11.49 -17.95 42.55
CA ALA A 551 12.75 -17.26 42.31
C ALA A 551 13.13 -16.28 43.44
N HIS A 552 12.14 -15.73 44.15
CA HIS A 552 12.34 -14.72 45.21
C HIS A 552 11.66 -15.17 46.53
N PRO A 553 12.29 -16.08 47.31
CA PRO A 553 11.67 -16.65 48.52
C PRO A 553 11.38 -15.64 49.64
N ASP A 554 12.06 -14.50 49.64
CA ASP A 554 11.81 -13.36 50.52
C ASP A 554 10.49 -12.65 50.17
N VAL A 555 10.22 -12.46 48.87
CA VAL A 555 8.95 -11.93 48.35
C VAL A 555 7.81 -12.91 48.64
N ALA A 556 8.05 -14.22 48.50
CA ALA A 556 7.10 -15.26 48.89
C ALA A 556 6.84 -15.28 50.42
N ALA A 557 7.87 -15.10 51.24
CA ALA A 557 7.70 -14.99 52.70
C ALA A 557 6.95 -13.71 53.12
N ALA A 558 7.11 -12.61 52.38
CA ALA A 558 6.45 -11.33 52.65
C ALA A 558 4.96 -11.31 52.25
N PHE A 559 4.59 -11.97 51.15
CA PHE A 559 3.24 -11.89 50.56
C PHE A 559 2.44 -13.20 50.55
N GLY A 560 3.03 -14.32 50.95
CA GLY A 560 2.37 -15.62 51.00
C GLY A 560 1.86 -16.06 49.62
N THR A 561 0.56 -16.35 49.52
CA THR A 561 -0.11 -16.70 48.25
C THR A 561 -0.78 -15.50 47.56
N SER A 562 -0.48 -14.26 47.98
CA SER A 562 -1.07 -13.05 47.36
C SER A 562 -0.34 -12.67 46.07
N TYR A 563 -0.68 -13.34 44.97
CA TYR A 563 -0.13 -13.05 43.65
C TYR A 563 -0.39 -11.60 43.18
N TYR A 564 -1.49 -10.97 43.62
CA TYR A 564 -1.72 -9.54 43.40
C TYR A 564 -0.69 -8.65 44.12
N SER A 565 -0.33 -8.98 45.37
CA SER A 565 0.73 -8.27 46.10
C SER A 565 2.10 -8.47 45.45
N MET A 566 2.36 -9.65 44.90
CA MET A 566 3.58 -9.96 44.13
C MET A 566 3.66 -9.17 42.82
N LEU A 567 2.57 -9.10 42.05
CA LEU A 567 2.44 -8.29 40.83
C LEU A 567 2.70 -6.80 41.14
N ASN A 568 2.10 -6.31 42.23
CA ASN A 568 2.30 -4.95 42.72
C ASN A 568 3.77 -4.69 43.15
N HIS A 569 4.43 -5.65 43.80
CA HIS A 569 5.85 -5.56 44.16
C HIS A 569 6.76 -5.53 42.93
N PHE A 570 6.49 -6.37 41.93
CA PHE A 570 7.25 -6.42 40.68
C PHE A 570 7.19 -5.10 39.91
N LEU A 571 5.99 -4.56 39.69
CA LEU A 571 5.81 -3.32 38.93
C LEU A 571 6.39 -2.07 39.63
N ASN A 572 6.25 -1.99 40.95
CA ASN A 572 6.60 -0.80 41.74
C ASN A 572 8.05 -0.79 42.29
N GLY A 573 8.85 -1.82 42.03
CA GLY A 573 10.27 -1.84 42.43
C GLY A 573 11.06 -3.06 41.99
N GLY A 574 10.43 -4.24 41.93
CA GLY A 574 11.10 -5.50 41.57
C GLY A 574 11.76 -5.45 40.19
N ARG A 575 11.08 -4.90 39.17
CA ARG A 575 11.63 -4.81 37.80
C ARG A 575 12.84 -3.87 37.70
N GLN A 576 12.85 -2.77 38.43
CA GLN A 576 13.98 -1.83 38.52
C GLN A 576 15.16 -2.46 39.26
N ALA A 577 14.89 -3.29 40.27
CA ALA A 577 15.89 -4.09 40.98
C ALA A 577 16.33 -5.37 40.22
N GLY A 578 15.83 -5.60 39.00
CA GLY A 578 16.21 -6.74 38.16
C GLY A 578 15.63 -8.10 38.58
N TYR A 579 14.57 -8.12 39.39
CA TYR A 579 13.94 -9.37 39.85
C TYR A 579 13.30 -10.10 38.64
N ARG A 580 13.79 -11.31 38.37
CA ARG A 580 13.30 -12.17 37.29
C ARG A 580 11.86 -12.63 37.56
N ALA A 581 10.93 -12.31 36.66
CA ALA A 581 9.51 -12.65 36.80
C ALA A 581 8.99 -13.74 35.85
N SER A 582 9.88 -14.34 35.05
CA SER A 582 9.57 -15.47 34.19
C SER A 582 10.85 -16.19 33.76
N ALA A 583 10.70 -17.37 33.15
CA ALA A 583 11.81 -18.04 32.47
C ALA A 583 12.21 -17.36 31.13
N ALA A 584 11.42 -16.40 30.60
CA ALA A 584 11.70 -15.76 29.31
C ALA A 584 12.70 -14.60 29.39
N PHE A 585 12.85 -13.98 30.57
CA PHE A 585 13.65 -12.76 30.73
C PHE A 585 14.54 -12.76 31.98
N ASP A 586 15.80 -12.38 31.76
CA ASP A 586 16.81 -12.09 32.76
C ASP A 586 17.58 -10.84 32.31
N ALA A 587 17.48 -9.74 33.06
CA ALA A 587 18.12 -8.48 32.68
C ALA A 587 19.65 -8.59 32.59
N ALA A 588 20.28 -9.37 33.48
CA ALA A 588 21.72 -9.59 33.48
C ALA A 588 22.13 -10.42 32.25
N TYR A 589 21.36 -11.46 31.92
CA TYR A 589 21.60 -12.24 30.71
C TYR A 589 21.45 -11.39 29.44
N TYR A 590 20.32 -10.68 29.30
CA TYR A 590 19.99 -9.91 28.10
C TYR A 590 20.98 -8.77 27.86
N TYR A 591 21.37 -8.04 28.91
CA TYR A 591 22.42 -7.01 28.84
C TYR A 591 23.76 -7.59 28.39
N ASN A 592 24.24 -8.66 29.03
CA ASN A 592 25.57 -9.21 28.75
C ASN A 592 25.65 -9.89 27.36
N ARG A 593 24.52 -10.34 26.80
CA ARG A 593 24.47 -10.96 25.47
C ARG A 593 24.46 -9.98 24.30
N TYR A 594 23.93 -8.77 24.49
CA TYR A 594 23.63 -7.84 23.39
C TYR A 594 24.35 -6.49 23.56
N GLY A 595 25.53 -6.38 22.94
CA GLY A 595 26.40 -5.19 23.02
C GLY A 595 25.79 -3.92 22.45
N ASP A 596 24.81 -4.02 21.55
CA ASP A 596 23.99 -2.90 21.07
C ASP A 596 23.12 -2.31 22.21
N LEU A 597 22.57 -3.15 23.08
CA LEU A 597 21.82 -2.70 24.27
C LEU A 597 22.75 -2.11 25.33
N GLN A 598 23.97 -2.64 25.47
CA GLN A 598 24.99 -2.04 26.34
C GLN A 598 25.35 -0.61 25.91
N ALA A 599 25.42 -0.37 24.59
CA ALA A 599 25.71 0.95 24.03
C ALA A 599 24.50 1.91 24.04
N ALA A 600 23.28 1.40 23.83
CA ALA A 600 22.08 2.22 23.68
C ALA A 600 21.29 2.48 24.98
N ILE A 601 21.28 1.51 25.91
CA ILE A 601 20.50 1.55 27.16
C ILE A 601 21.44 1.67 28.38
N GLY A 602 22.55 0.93 28.38
CA GLY A 602 23.36 0.74 29.58
C GLY A 602 22.67 -0.19 30.59
N TRP A 603 23.15 -0.21 31.84
CA TRP A 603 22.59 -1.06 32.89
C TRP A 603 21.34 -0.43 33.53
N ASP A 604 20.20 -0.62 32.89
CA ASP A 604 18.86 -0.36 33.44
C ASP A 604 17.98 -1.61 33.24
N PRO A 605 17.79 -2.45 34.29
CA PRO A 605 16.98 -3.67 34.20
C PRO A 605 15.52 -3.43 33.78
N ALA A 606 14.94 -2.26 34.09
CA ALA A 606 13.59 -1.91 33.68
C ALA A 606 13.54 -1.54 32.19
N ALA A 607 14.46 -0.70 31.71
CA ALA A 607 14.53 -0.35 30.29
C ALA A 607 14.92 -1.55 29.39
N LEU A 608 15.73 -2.48 29.90
CA LEU A 608 16.04 -3.76 29.24
C LEU A 608 14.80 -4.66 29.11
N LEU A 609 13.95 -4.72 30.14
CA LEU A 609 12.67 -5.43 30.10
C LEU A 609 11.69 -4.76 29.13
N ASP A 610 11.57 -3.43 29.20
CA ASP A 610 10.77 -2.63 28.27
C ASP A 610 11.20 -2.92 26.81
N HIS A 611 12.52 -2.91 26.52
CA HIS A 611 13.06 -3.25 25.19
C HIS A 611 12.74 -4.69 24.77
N PHE A 612 12.83 -5.67 25.67
CA PHE A 612 12.51 -7.05 25.34
C PHE A 612 11.05 -7.21 24.89
N VAL A 613 10.11 -6.61 25.63
CA VAL A 613 8.67 -6.67 25.33
C VAL A 613 8.29 -5.86 24.08
N LEU A 614 8.95 -4.73 23.83
CA LEU A 614 8.67 -3.89 22.65
C LEU A 614 9.30 -4.44 21.36
N TYR A 615 10.55 -4.92 21.42
CA TYR A 615 11.36 -5.27 20.25
C TYR A 615 11.97 -6.67 20.32
N GLY A 616 12.57 -7.04 21.46
CA GLY A 616 13.39 -8.24 21.60
C GLY A 616 12.67 -9.56 21.30
N LEU A 617 11.40 -9.68 21.69
CA LEU A 617 10.53 -10.82 21.36
C LEU A 617 10.39 -11.00 19.84
N ASN A 618 10.08 -9.91 19.13
CA ASN A 618 9.84 -9.90 17.68
C ASN A 618 11.14 -10.12 16.87
N GLU A 619 12.27 -9.66 17.40
CA GLU A 619 13.61 -9.94 16.87
C GLU A 619 14.12 -11.37 17.19
N GLY A 620 13.36 -12.17 17.95
CA GLY A 620 13.71 -13.54 18.34
C GLY A 620 14.88 -13.63 19.31
N ARG A 621 15.19 -12.54 20.02
CA ARG A 621 16.35 -12.47 20.92
C ARG A 621 16.19 -13.41 22.11
N GLN A 622 17.28 -14.06 22.48
CA GLN A 622 17.37 -14.87 23.69
C GLN A 622 17.62 -13.95 24.88
N ALA A 623 16.60 -13.67 25.70
CA ALA A 623 16.70 -12.79 26.87
C ALA A 623 16.91 -13.52 28.20
N SER A 624 17.02 -14.85 28.19
CA SER A 624 17.35 -15.65 29.37
C SER A 624 18.26 -16.84 29.01
N ALA A 625 18.83 -17.49 30.01
CA ALA A 625 19.58 -18.72 29.78
C ALA A 625 18.65 -19.89 29.39
N GLU A 626 17.40 -19.84 29.86
CA GLU A 626 16.44 -20.93 29.87
C GLU A 626 15.55 -20.99 28.62
N LEU A 627 15.39 -19.87 27.89
CA LEU A 627 14.56 -19.80 26.68
C LEU A 627 15.21 -18.98 25.55
N ALA A 628 15.47 -19.65 24.43
CA ALA A 628 16.05 -19.10 23.21
C ALA A 628 15.03 -19.24 22.05
N PRO A 629 14.15 -18.24 21.80
CA PRO A 629 12.96 -18.41 20.97
C PRO A 629 13.24 -18.94 19.55
N ALA A 630 14.25 -18.38 18.89
CA ALA A 630 14.64 -18.82 17.54
C ALA A 630 15.24 -20.24 17.49
N TRP A 631 15.91 -20.67 18.57
CA TRP A 631 16.43 -22.04 18.68
C TRP A 631 15.30 -23.02 18.97
N TYR A 632 14.44 -22.71 19.95
CA TYR A 632 13.30 -23.55 20.33
C TYR A 632 12.31 -23.77 19.18
N LEU A 633 12.05 -22.73 18.36
CA LEU A 633 11.28 -22.84 17.13
C LEU A 633 11.90 -23.84 16.14
N GLY A 634 13.22 -23.81 15.97
CA GLY A 634 13.96 -24.64 15.03
C GLY A 634 14.33 -26.05 15.53
N THR A 635 14.13 -26.38 16.81
CA THR A 635 14.49 -27.69 17.39
C THR A 635 13.30 -28.47 17.99
N SER A 636 12.17 -27.83 18.25
CA SER A 636 10.96 -28.50 18.73
C SER A 636 10.29 -29.34 17.62
N PRO A 637 10.05 -30.65 17.81
CA PRO A 637 9.45 -31.50 16.78
C PRO A 637 8.10 -30.98 16.28
N GLY A 638 7.95 -30.82 14.96
CA GLY A 638 6.72 -30.34 14.32
C GLY A 638 6.45 -28.84 14.45
N LEU A 639 7.19 -28.11 15.29
CA LEU A 639 6.87 -26.73 15.62
C LEU A 639 7.14 -25.79 14.45
N ALA A 640 8.29 -25.94 13.78
CA ALA A 640 8.68 -25.18 12.60
C ALA A 640 7.80 -25.46 11.37
N GLU A 641 7.13 -26.62 11.31
CA GLU A 641 6.12 -26.92 10.29
C GLU A 641 4.71 -26.43 10.66
N SER A 642 4.46 -26.13 11.94
CA SER A 642 3.14 -25.69 12.46
C SER A 642 3.00 -24.17 12.65
N LEU A 643 4.10 -23.43 12.57
CA LEU A 643 4.16 -21.98 12.75
C LEU A 643 4.87 -21.30 11.58
N GLU A 644 4.43 -20.11 11.21
CA GLU A 644 5.08 -19.30 10.18
C GLU A 644 6.57 -19.03 10.51
N PRO A 645 7.46 -18.94 9.49
CA PRO A 645 8.87 -18.64 9.70
C PRO A 645 9.08 -17.37 10.53
N ALA A 646 9.98 -17.47 11.52
CA ALA A 646 10.25 -16.42 12.50
C ALA A 646 9.08 -16.01 13.42
N ASN A 647 8.04 -16.85 13.58
CA ASN A 647 7.02 -16.64 14.62
C ASN A 647 7.54 -17.00 16.04
N TYR A 648 8.40 -16.13 16.57
CA TYR A 648 9.02 -16.31 17.88
C TYR A 648 8.02 -16.15 19.04
N HIS A 649 6.95 -15.35 18.88
CA HIS A 649 5.93 -15.24 19.92
C HIS A 649 5.15 -16.57 20.07
N GLY A 650 4.72 -17.17 18.95
CA GLY A 650 4.12 -18.51 18.94
C GLY A 650 5.05 -19.58 19.52
N ALA A 651 6.36 -19.50 19.25
CA ALA A 651 7.34 -20.41 19.84
C ALA A 651 7.44 -20.27 21.37
N ILE A 652 7.37 -19.04 21.91
CA ILE A 652 7.39 -18.79 23.36
C ILE A 652 6.08 -19.26 24.02
N ILE A 653 4.93 -19.04 23.39
CA ILE A 653 3.63 -19.56 23.85
C ILE A 653 3.65 -21.08 23.90
N HIS A 654 4.15 -21.74 22.84
CA HIS A 654 4.31 -23.19 22.78
C HIS A 654 5.31 -23.72 23.84
N PHE A 655 6.37 -22.98 24.16
CA PHE A 655 7.27 -23.35 25.27
C PHE A 655 6.53 -23.36 26.60
N PHE A 656 5.83 -22.27 26.96
CA PHE A 656 5.14 -22.20 28.25
C PHE A 656 3.91 -23.12 28.34
N ARG A 657 3.24 -23.42 27.22
CA ARG A 657 2.07 -24.29 27.16
C ARG A 657 2.42 -25.77 27.18
N ASP A 658 3.33 -26.20 26.31
CA ASP A 658 3.56 -27.61 25.98
C ASP A 658 4.98 -28.06 26.34
N GLY A 659 6.00 -27.29 25.92
CA GLY A 659 7.41 -27.67 26.06
C GLY A 659 7.89 -27.78 27.50
N GLN A 660 7.72 -26.73 28.29
CA GLN A 660 8.16 -26.67 29.68
C GLN A 660 7.46 -27.74 30.54
N PRO A 661 6.12 -27.97 30.44
CA PRO A 661 5.47 -29.12 31.09
C PRO A 661 5.96 -30.49 30.60
N ALA A 662 6.31 -30.62 29.32
CA ALA A 662 6.87 -31.86 28.75
C ALA A 662 8.38 -32.06 29.03
N GLY A 663 9.03 -31.13 29.73
CA GLY A 663 10.47 -31.16 30.02
C GLY A 663 11.37 -30.92 28.80
N TRP A 664 10.85 -30.29 27.75
CA TRP A 664 11.64 -29.95 26.56
C TRP A 664 12.57 -28.77 26.86
N PRO A 665 13.83 -28.80 26.39
CA PRO A 665 14.75 -27.68 26.58
C PRO A 665 14.23 -26.44 25.85
N GLY A 666 14.23 -25.28 26.52
CA GLY A 666 13.92 -23.99 25.88
C GLY A 666 15.11 -23.36 25.17
N SER A 667 16.32 -23.85 25.41
CA SER A 667 17.60 -23.33 24.91
C SER A 667 18.63 -24.44 24.72
N HIS A 668 19.75 -24.12 24.07
CA HIS A 668 20.86 -25.05 23.92
C HIS A 668 21.49 -25.40 25.28
N PRO A 669 21.74 -26.70 25.59
CA PRO A 669 22.43 -27.15 26.81
C PRO A 669 23.89 -26.66 26.96
#